data_AF-A0A939A086-F1
#
_entry.id   AF-A0A939A086-F1
#
_cell.length_a   1.000
_cell.length_b   1.000
_cell.length_c   1.000
_cell.angle_alpha   90.00
_cell.angle_beta   90.00
_cell.angle_gamma   90.00
#
_symmetry.space_group_name_H-M   'P 1'
#
loop_
_entity.id
_entity.type
_entity.pdbx_description
1 polymer ?
#
loop_
_entity_poly.entity_id
_entity_poly.type
_entity_poly.pdbx_seq_one_letter_code
_entity_poly.pdbx_strand_id
1 'polypeptide(L)'
;MYGFSKFYKYPLPLLLLSLWLVAVFLLSDRPAHSQHPVISNKEKYQSTLLAKRIMPSTLTENVRKTVLENGLTVLTKEVHTAPVVTVQVWYKVGSRNEEPGVNGIAHQLEHMMFKGTRNRPIQFGRLFSALGSDSNAFTSYDQTAYYGTVERNKLKALLVLEADRMRNSQIEPEQLASEKRVVISELQGYENSPEYRLNRAVMQAVFPNHAYGLPVGGTKADVEKFEVEQVEKYYRNFYSPDNAVLVIVGDFQTANTLETIKEVFGKLPRQEAGGRGQGAGGTRQEAGVISPSSPSLSTQHGLNAPLTLTSLSTPIVLREPGAGRLLQVVYPLPDANQPDVPALDVMDYILTEGRNSRLYQALVESGLASEVTASVTSLRESGWYEVLVTAGAKQDLKKIDSMLSSAIANVAEKGMTSEEVERAKTQLTADVILSNRDITSQAMRLGTDETTVGDYRYTDRYLAAVRLVKPTDVVAVINKYLTKEARTVGFFEPTQKRITEVADKPDLTQTTENFSPGAPVLFSEVMKYLPPVDLATDAIAQVLPDEFKFTNGLRILLLPDRSTPTVTLSGHIQAGTEFDPDNQAGLAAFVADNLLNGTNSKDVLTIAKVLAERGASLDFQSYREGVHIEGDSLAEDLPILLEILADVVKNSNFPVKELELHRQQNLTDLQQELDEPSEVARRVFVQSIYPKKHPLHTFPTEESLQQIQRQDVIDFKAKHYRPDTTVLALVGDFDLDKVRSLIKNKFGDWEVSGQAPTLKYPPVAMPEKIVSVNPVLPDKAQAVTYMGYTGINRYDPRFQAALVLNQILGGDTLSSRLGAEVRDRQGLSYGIYSSFQAGKNAGTFLIEMQTSPEDSSKAIASTRQILQQIHQQGVTALEVETAKRTLISNYNVSLANPEELTDRILMNEVYGLDKGELHFFTDKIQKVTLDQVNQAARELLHPDKIVVVTAGPSVLAEKSIR
;
A
#
# COMPACT_ATOMS: atom_id res chain seq x y z
N MET A 1 67.21 -17.42 -1.57
CA MET A 1 67.48 -18.75 -0.97
C MET A 1 67.08 -18.67 0.49
N TYR A 2 66.48 -19.71 1.07
CA TYR A 2 66.32 -19.79 2.53
C TYR A 2 67.63 -19.37 3.23
N GLY A 3 67.54 -18.48 4.23
CA GLY A 3 68.50 -18.40 5.34
C GLY A 3 69.44 -17.19 5.46
N PHE A 4 69.01 -16.24 6.31
CA PHE A 4 69.78 -15.36 7.22
C PHE A 4 70.46 -14.04 6.75
N SER A 5 70.13 -12.99 7.53
CA SER A 5 71.03 -11.95 8.10
C SER A 5 71.28 -10.62 7.34
N LYS A 6 70.62 -9.55 7.86
CA LYS A 6 71.15 -8.22 8.25
C LYS A 6 71.52 -7.13 7.21
N PHE A 7 71.07 -5.91 7.56
CA PHE A 7 71.57 -4.54 7.27
C PHE A 7 71.31 -3.84 5.90
N TYR A 8 70.44 -2.81 5.97
CA TYR A 8 70.49 -1.45 5.36
C TYR A 8 70.85 -1.24 3.86
N LYS A 9 69.91 -0.65 3.10
CA LYS A 9 69.95 0.77 2.64
C LYS A 9 68.81 1.09 1.65
N TYR A 10 68.13 2.22 1.90
CA TYR A 10 67.24 2.94 0.98
C TYR A 10 68.02 3.60 -0.17
N PRO A 11 67.38 3.89 -1.32
CA PRO A 11 67.55 5.15 -2.04
C PRO A 11 66.25 5.96 -1.86
N LEU A 12 66.26 7.16 -1.27
CA LEU A 12 66.61 8.51 -1.76
C LEU A 12 65.47 9.39 -2.37
N PRO A 13 64.28 8.92 -2.81
CA PRO A 13 63.18 9.83 -3.16
C PRO A 13 62.27 10.22 -1.98
N LEU A 14 62.20 9.43 -0.91
CA LEU A 14 61.30 9.66 0.24
C LEU A 14 61.82 10.71 1.24
N LEU A 15 63.10 11.06 1.19
CA LEU A 15 63.73 12.04 2.09
C LEU A 15 63.66 13.47 1.52
N LEU A 16 63.41 13.62 0.21
CA LEU A 16 63.19 14.92 -0.44
C LEU A 16 61.74 15.40 -0.32
N LEU A 17 60.78 14.49 -0.19
CA LEU A 17 59.37 14.83 0.02
C LEU A 17 59.09 15.33 1.46
N SER A 18 59.83 14.82 2.45
CA SER A 18 59.72 15.26 3.85
C SER A 18 60.42 16.60 4.13
N LEU A 19 61.43 16.98 3.33
CA LEU A 19 62.14 18.26 3.48
C LEU A 19 61.36 19.47 2.91
N TRP A 20 60.35 19.28 2.07
CA TRP A 20 59.48 20.36 1.59
C TRP A 20 58.30 20.66 2.51
N LEU A 21 57.81 19.66 3.26
CA LEU A 21 56.70 19.83 4.21
C LEU A 21 57.11 20.52 5.52
N VAL A 22 58.39 20.46 5.89
CA VAL A 22 58.92 21.11 7.11
C VAL A 22 59.26 22.60 6.89
N ALA A 23 59.52 23.02 5.64
CA ALA A 23 59.81 24.42 5.32
C ALA A 23 58.57 25.34 5.29
N VAL A 24 57.37 24.76 5.14
CA VAL A 24 56.10 25.53 5.16
C VAL A 24 55.59 25.76 6.60
N PHE A 25 56.06 24.96 7.56
CA PHE A 25 55.62 25.04 8.96
C PHE A 25 56.56 25.83 9.90
N LEU A 26 57.70 26.35 9.42
CA LEU A 26 58.70 27.02 10.28
C LEU A 26 58.96 28.49 9.97
N LEU A 27 58.20 29.12 9.07
CA LEU A 27 58.35 30.53 8.74
C LEU A 27 57.00 31.25 8.68
N SER A 28 56.36 31.44 9.85
CA SER A 28 55.83 32.75 10.27
C SER A 28 54.90 32.62 11.50
N ASP A 29 55.46 32.79 12.69
CA ASP A 29 54.70 33.08 13.92
C ASP A 29 54.85 34.58 14.28
N ARG A 30 53.81 35.37 13.96
CA ARG A 30 53.26 36.57 14.67
C ARG A 30 54.03 37.92 14.71
N PRO A 31 53.36 39.07 15.03
CA PRO A 31 51.94 39.48 14.89
C PRO A 31 51.74 40.89 14.25
N ALA A 32 50.60 41.15 13.60
CA ALA A 32 50.03 42.50 13.49
C ALA A 32 48.50 42.45 13.31
N HIS A 33 47.80 43.27 14.08
CA HIS A 33 46.34 43.36 14.16
C HIS A 33 45.66 43.67 12.82
N SER A 34 44.56 42.96 12.54
CA SER A 34 43.41 43.52 11.82
C SER A 34 42.15 42.92 12.41
N GLN A 35 41.28 43.80 12.88
CA GLN A 35 39.92 43.49 13.31
C GLN A 35 39.09 42.98 12.12
N HIS A 36 38.08 42.15 12.44
CA HIS A 36 36.95 41.65 11.65
C HIS A 36 36.93 40.11 11.54
N PRO A 37 36.07 39.42 12.32
CA PRO A 37 35.84 37.99 12.11
C PRO A 37 35.02 37.83 10.82
N VAL A 38 35.66 37.29 9.78
CA VAL A 38 34.96 36.70 8.63
C VAL A 38 34.38 35.38 9.12
N ILE A 39 33.16 35.43 9.64
CA ILE A 39 32.31 34.26 9.77
C ILE A 39 32.13 33.71 8.35
N SER A 40 32.51 32.45 8.15
CA SER A 40 32.34 31.70 6.90
C SER A 40 30.91 31.87 6.38
N ASN A 41 30.77 32.52 5.22
CA ASN A 41 29.50 32.66 4.52
C ASN A 41 28.86 31.30 4.17
N LYS A 42 29.59 30.18 4.29
CA LYS A 42 29.09 28.82 4.01
C LYS A 42 28.24 28.25 5.17
N GLU A 43 28.66 28.47 6.41
CA GLU A 43 27.85 28.12 7.60
C GLU A 43 26.65 29.05 7.74
N LYS A 44 26.81 30.34 7.38
CA LYS A 44 25.69 31.27 7.29
C LYS A 44 24.73 30.90 6.15
N TYR A 45 25.21 30.43 4.99
CA TYR A 45 24.33 29.96 3.90
C TYR A 45 23.55 28.71 4.29
N GLN A 46 24.19 27.72 4.94
CA GLN A 46 23.48 26.52 5.41
C GLN A 46 22.50 26.83 6.55
N SER A 47 22.87 27.66 7.53
CA SER A 47 21.94 28.07 8.59
C SER A 47 20.82 28.99 8.08
N THR A 48 21.06 29.78 7.02
CA THR A 48 20.01 30.60 6.39
C THR A 48 19.11 29.77 5.46
N LEU A 49 19.60 28.70 4.81
CA LEU A 49 18.77 27.74 4.08
C LEU A 49 17.90 26.91 5.04
N LEU A 50 18.46 26.44 6.16
CA LEU A 50 17.72 25.74 7.22
C LEU A 50 16.67 26.64 7.89
N ALA A 51 16.98 27.93 8.09
CA ALA A 51 16.05 28.89 8.70
C ALA A 51 15.01 29.48 7.71
N LYS A 52 15.21 29.29 6.40
CA LYS A 52 14.31 29.78 5.35
C LYS A 52 13.55 28.66 4.65
N ARG A 53 13.58 27.44 5.22
CA ARG A 53 12.55 26.43 4.97
C ARG A 53 11.24 27.09 5.36
N ILE A 54 10.48 27.52 4.36
CA ILE A 54 9.14 28.09 4.54
C ILE A 54 8.45 27.11 5.48
N MET A 55 8.03 27.58 6.67
CA MET A 55 7.22 26.75 7.56
C MET A 55 6.07 26.24 6.70
N PRO A 56 6.01 24.93 6.37
CA PRO A 56 4.86 24.44 5.65
C PRO A 56 3.65 24.80 6.52
N SER A 57 2.59 25.29 5.89
CA SER A 57 1.25 25.29 6.48
C SER A 57 1.10 24.02 7.32
N THR A 58 0.77 24.17 8.61
CA THR A 58 0.62 23.02 9.51
C THR A 58 -0.39 22.04 8.92
N LEU A 59 -0.20 20.72 9.08
CA LEU A 59 -1.11 19.73 8.50
C LEU A 59 -2.55 19.91 9.01
N THR A 60 -2.68 20.47 10.21
CA THR A 60 -3.96 20.76 10.86
C THR A 60 -4.44 22.21 10.69
N GLU A 61 -3.79 22.98 9.81
CA GLU A 61 -4.26 24.32 9.48
C GLU A 61 -5.70 24.25 8.95
N ASN A 62 -6.52 25.22 9.38
CA ASN A 62 -7.93 25.34 9.03
C ASN A 62 -8.84 24.18 9.48
N VAL A 63 -8.34 23.23 10.29
CA VAL A 63 -9.20 22.21 10.92
C VAL A 63 -10.04 22.83 12.03
N ARG A 64 -11.36 22.64 11.96
CA ARG A 64 -12.32 23.03 13.00
C ARG A 64 -12.87 21.81 13.72
N LYS A 65 -12.72 21.80 15.05
CA LYS A 65 -13.29 20.80 15.96
C LYS A 65 -14.59 21.31 16.58
N THR A 66 -15.67 20.54 16.48
CA THR A 66 -16.96 20.79 17.12
C THR A 66 -17.37 19.54 17.89
N VAL A 67 -17.90 19.68 19.11
CA VAL A 67 -18.51 18.57 19.85
C VAL A 67 -20.02 18.80 19.91
N LEU A 68 -20.80 17.84 19.45
CA LEU A 68 -22.26 17.90 19.48
C LEU A 68 -22.79 17.57 20.89
N GLU A 69 -24.05 17.92 21.17
CA GLU A 69 -24.70 17.66 22.47
C GLU A 69 -24.76 16.16 22.82
N ASN A 70 -24.82 15.28 21.82
CA ASN A 70 -24.79 13.83 22.03
C ASN A 70 -23.38 13.24 22.19
N GLY A 71 -22.34 14.07 22.22
CA GLY A 71 -20.95 13.66 22.46
C GLY A 71 -20.13 13.39 21.20
N LEU A 72 -20.72 13.42 20.00
CA LEU A 72 -19.98 13.24 18.75
C LEU A 72 -18.94 14.34 18.57
N THR A 73 -17.68 13.94 18.42
CA THR A 73 -16.61 14.85 17.98
C THR A 73 -16.62 14.96 16.47
N VAL A 74 -16.63 16.17 15.94
CA VAL A 74 -16.65 16.46 14.51
C VAL A 74 -15.41 17.28 14.15
N LEU A 75 -14.61 16.78 13.22
CA LEU A 75 -13.47 17.48 12.62
C LEU A 75 -13.81 17.83 11.17
N THR A 76 -13.61 19.10 10.80
CA THR A 76 -13.87 19.60 9.44
C THR A 76 -12.63 20.32 8.91
N LYS A 77 -12.23 20.05 7.67
CA LYS A 77 -11.17 20.77 6.95
C LYS A 77 -11.59 21.02 5.51
N GLU A 78 -11.69 22.29 5.12
CA GLU A 78 -12.10 22.67 3.76
C GLU A 78 -10.91 22.57 2.79
N VAL A 79 -11.10 21.90 1.65
CA VAL A 79 -10.13 21.75 0.56
C VAL A 79 -10.87 21.87 -0.77
N HIS A 80 -10.66 22.95 -1.51
CA HIS A 80 -11.47 23.31 -2.70
C HIS A 80 -10.79 23.01 -4.05
N THR A 81 -9.85 22.08 -4.08
CA THR A 81 -9.01 21.79 -5.26
C THR A 81 -9.73 20.92 -6.29
N ALA A 82 -10.62 20.05 -5.82
CA ALA A 82 -11.53 19.23 -6.63
C ALA A 82 -12.90 19.18 -5.94
N PRO A 83 -14.01 19.02 -6.69
CA PRO A 83 -15.38 19.06 -6.15
C PRO A 83 -15.78 17.75 -5.47
N VAL A 84 -14.92 17.25 -4.58
CA VAL A 84 -15.08 15.99 -3.86
C VAL A 84 -14.89 16.20 -2.37
N VAL A 85 -15.45 15.29 -1.59
CA VAL A 85 -15.40 15.32 -0.13
C VAL A 85 -15.32 13.89 0.41
N THR A 86 -14.45 13.70 1.40
CA THR A 86 -14.36 12.46 2.16
C THR A 86 -15.10 12.63 3.49
N VAL A 87 -15.81 11.57 3.90
CA VAL A 87 -16.49 11.45 5.19
C VAL A 87 -15.99 10.19 5.85
N GLN A 88 -15.50 10.30 7.08
CA GLN A 88 -15.00 9.16 7.84
C GLN A 88 -15.61 9.13 9.25
N VAL A 89 -16.07 7.95 9.67
CA VAL A 89 -16.56 7.70 11.02
C VAL A 89 -15.60 6.76 11.73
N TRP A 90 -14.92 7.28 12.74
CA TRP A 90 -13.92 6.58 13.53
C TRP A 90 -14.50 6.22 14.89
N TYR A 91 -14.58 4.95 15.20
CA TYR A 91 -15.02 4.45 16.50
C TYR A 91 -13.78 4.17 17.36
N LYS A 92 -13.82 4.60 18.63
CA LYS A 92 -12.73 4.39 19.61
C LYS A 92 -12.79 2.98 20.20
N VAL A 93 -12.87 1.98 19.32
CA VAL A 93 -12.96 0.56 19.61
C VAL A 93 -12.18 -0.23 18.56
N GLY A 94 -11.39 -1.21 18.96
CA GLY A 94 -10.72 -2.14 18.06
C GLY A 94 -10.60 -3.53 18.69
N SER A 95 -9.73 -4.37 18.14
CA SER A 95 -9.56 -5.75 18.66
C SER A 95 -9.07 -5.78 20.12
N ARG A 96 -8.45 -4.70 20.63
CA ARG A 96 -8.07 -4.64 22.05
C ARG A 96 -9.24 -4.65 23.03
N ASN A 97 -10.42 -4.32 22.54
CA ASN A 97 -11.65 -4.24 23.33
C ASN A 97 -12.44 -5.55 23.31
N GLU A 98 -11.89 -6.61 22.70
CA GLU A 98 -12.49 -7.93 22.66
C GLU A 98 -12.35 -8.65 23.99
N GLU A 99 -13.44 -9.29 24.43
CA GLU A 99 -13.41 -10.15 25.61
C GLU A 99 -12.73 -11.49 25.28
N PRO A 100 -12.16 -12.21 26.25
CA PRO A 100 -11.59 -13.53 26.02
C PRO A 100 -12.62 -14.49 25.39
N GLY A 101 -12.22 -15.22 24.35
CA GLY A 101 -13.05 -16.19 23.64
C GLY A 101 -13.97 -15.61 22.57
N VAL A 102 -13.84 -14.33 22.23
CA VAL A 102 -14.50 -13.70 21.06
C VAL A 102 -13.50 -12.98 20.16
N ASN A 103 -12.28 -13.52 20.00
CA ASN A 103 -11.26 -12.84 19.20
C ASN A 103 -11.67 -12.74 17.72
N GLY A 104 -11.64 -11.53 17.17
CA GLY A 104 -12.08 -11.20 15.81
C GLY A 104 -13.50 -10.61 15.74
N ILE A 105 -14.22 -10.47 16.85
CA ILE A 105 -15.60 -9.94 16.83
C ILE A 105 -15.67 -8.48 16.39
N ALA A 106 -14.62 -7.67 16.64
CA ALA A 106 -14.54 -6.29 16.17
C ALA A 106 -14.52 -6.25 14.63
N HIS A 107 -13.65 -7.07 14.03
CA HIS A 107 -13.54 -7.24 12.59
C HIS A 107 -14.78 -7.88 11.96
N GLN A 108 -15.36 -8.90 12.61
CA GLN A 108 -16.62 -9.49 12.14
C GLN A 108 -17.76 -8.47 12.12
N LEU A 109 -17.86 -7.62 13.16
CA LEU A 109 -18.87 -6.56 13.19
C LEU A 109 -18.65 -5.55 12.07
N GLU A 110 -17.40 -5.23 11.74
CA GLU A 110 -17.08 -4.35 10.60
C GLU A 110 -17.76 -4.82 9.32
N HIS A 111 -17.60 -6.10 9.00
CA HIS A 111 -18.27 -6.73 7.86
C HIS A 111 -19.80 -6.69 8.00
N MET A 112 -20.31 -7.01 9.19
CA MET A 112 -21.75 -7.06 9.43
C MET A 112 -22.41 -5.69 9.26
N MET A 113 -21.70 -4.59 9.52
CA MET A 113 -22.23 -3.23 9.30
C MET A 113 -22.46 -2.92 7.81
N PHE A 114 -21.91 -3.71 6.87
CA PHE A 114 -22.25 -3.61 5.46
C PHE A 114 -23.52 -4.37 5.06
N LYS A 115 -24.09 -5.22 5.92
CA LYS A 115 -25.20 -6.12 5.57
C LYS A 115 -26.59 -5.47 5.61
N GLY A 116 -26.69 -4.25 6.11
CA GLY A 116 -27.89 -3.43 6.07
C GLY A 116 -28.34 -2.95 7.45
N THR A 117 -29.36 -2.09 7.43
CA THR A 117 -29.97 -1.50 8.62
C THR A 117 -31.47 -1.70 8.61
N ARG A 118 -32.13 -1.43 9.74
CA ARG A 118 -33.61 -1.47 9.84
C ARG A 118 -34.30 -0.53 8.84
N ASN A 119 -33.68 0.62 8.55
CA ASN A 119 -34.24 1.61 7.60
C ASN A 119 -33.83 1.34 6.16
N ARG A 120 -32.71 0.62 5.96
CA ARG A 120 -32.13 0.27 4.68
C ARG A 120 -31.73 -1.20 4.75
N PRO A 121 -32.70 -2.14 4.65
CA PRO A 121 -32.45 -3.57 4.73
C PRO A 121 -31.82 -4.08 3.42
N ILE A 122 -30.73 -3.43 3.02
CA ILE A 122 -29.95 -3.70 1.83
C ILE A 122 -28.47 -3.45 2.14
N GLN A 123 -27.61 -4.19 1.46
CA GLN A 123 -26.18 -4.06 1.66
C GLN A 123 -25.67 -2.65 1.31
N PHE A 124 -24.86 -2.09 2.18
CA PHE A 124 -24.34 -0.73 2.05
C PHE A 124 -23.35 -0.59 0.90
N GLY A 125 -22.58 -1.62 0.57
CA GLY A 125 -21.70 -1.60 -0.61
C GLY A 125 -22.45 -1.28 -1.91
N ARG A 126 -23.70 -1.73 -2.04
CA ARG A 126 -24.56 -1.39 -3.18
C ARG A 126 -25.02 0.07 -3.16
N LEU A 127 -25.31 0.61 -1.98
CA LEU A 127 -25.69 2.01 -1.80
C LEU A 127 -24.49 2.94 -2.09
N PHE A 128 -23.29 2.59 -1.63
CA PHE A 128 -22.06 3.32 -1.91
C PHE A 128 -21.69 3.26 -3.39
N SER A 129 -21.75 2.09 -4.01
CA SER A 129 -21.56 1.92 -5.45
C SER A 129 -22.58 2.75 -6.27
N ALA A 130 -23.86 2.75 -5.87
CA ALA A 130 -24.90 3.58 -6.50
C ALA A 130 -24.69 5.09 -6.29
N LEU A 131 -24.13 5.47 -5.14
CA LEU A 131 -23.70 6.84 -4.85
C LEU A 131 -22.43 7.21 -5.65
N GLY A 132 -21.69 6.22 -6.13
CA GLY A 132 -20.37 6.42 -6.73
C GLY A 132 -19.35 6.88 -5.69
N SER A 133 -19.47 6.32 -4.49
CA SER A 133 -18.50 6.52 -3.41
C SER A 133 -17.36 5.54 -3.62
N ASP A 134 -16.14 6.06 -3.56
CA ASP A 134 -14.99 5.23 -3.18
C ASP A 134 -15.08 5.02 -1.67
N SER A 135 -15.28 3.80 -1.20
CA SER A 135 -15.63 3.53 0.20
C SER A 135 -15.02 2.24 0.70
N ASN A 136 -14.57 2.24 1.94
CA ASN A 136 -14.06 1.04 2.58
C ASN A 136 -14.11 1.19 4.12
N ALA A 137 -13.61 0.17 4.81
CA ALA A 137 -13.50 0.12 6.26
C ALA A 137 -12.18 -0.56 6.65
N PHE A 138 -11.82 -0.41 7.93
CA PHE A 138 -10.81 -1.26 8.54
C PHE A 138 -11.02 -1.32 10.05
N THR A 139 -10.49 -2.40 10.64
CA THR A 139 -10.37 -2.61 12.06
C THR A 139 -8.90 -2.77 12.39
N SER A 140 -8.47 -2.10 13.45
CA SER A 140 -7.14 -2.20 14.01
C SER A 140 -7.22 -2.61 15.47
N TYR A 141 -6.08 -2.61 16.16
CA TYR A 141 -6.03 -2.85 17.58
C TYR A 141 -6.84 -1.83 18.40
N ASP A 142 -6.80 -0.54 18.06
CA ASP A 142 -7.37 0.53 18.90
C ASP A 142 -8.68 1.13 18.38
N GLN A 143 -8.96 0.94 17.09
CA GLN A 143 -10.00 1.67 16.36
C GLN A 143 -10.54 0.88 15.17
N THR A 144 -11.80 1.11 14.86
CA THR A 144 -12.48 0.70 13.64
C THR A 144 -12.98 1.96 12.94
N ALA A 145 -12.66 2.11 11.67
CA ALA A 145 -13.04 3.27 10.88
C ALA A 145 -13.75 2.86 9.60
N TYR A 146 -14.68 3.70 9.17
CA TYR A 146 -15.32 3.59 7.87
C TYR A 146 -15.23 4.91 7.16
N TYR A 147 -14.99 4.86 5.86
CA TYR A 147 -14.75 6.04 5.08
C TYR A 147 -15.39 5.93 3.70
N GLY A 148 -15.80 7.07 3.18
CA GLY A 148 -16.32 7.21 1.82
C GLY A 148 -15.94 8.57 1.24
N THR A 149 -15.50 8.58 -0.01
CA THR A 149 -15.21 9.79 -0.78
C THR A 149 -16.16 9.88 -1.96
N VAL A 150 -16.85 11.02 -2.07
CA VAL A 150 -17.90 11.29 -3.05
C VAL A 150 -17.75 12.69 -3.65
N GLU A 151 -18.44 12.95 -4.75
CA GLU A 151 -18.64 14.32 -5.24
C GLU A 151 -19.41 15.17 -4.20
N ARG A 152 -19.10 16.48 -4.12
CA ARG A 152 -19.60 17.37 -3.06
C ARG A 152 -21.12 17.41 -2.91
N ASN A 153 -21.86 17.29 -4.02
CA ASN A 153 -23.33 17.30 -4.04
C ASN A 153 -23.95 16.01 -3.45
N LYS A 154 -23.14 14.99 -3.18
CA LYS A 154 -23.53 13.73 -2.54
C LYS A 154 -23.19 13.68 -1.05
N LEU A 155 -22.57 14.72 -0.49
CA LEU A 155 -22.17 14.80 0.91
C LEU A 155 -23.30 14.45 1.89
N LYS A 156 -24.47 15.08 1.71
CA LYS A 156 -25.62 14.84 2.60
C LYS A 156 -26.09 13.38 2.54
N ALA A 157 -26.10 12.78 1.34
CA ALA A 157 -26.49 11.39 1.18
C ALA A 157 -25.53 10.44 1.91
N LEU A 158 -24.22 10.67 1.78
CA LEU A 158 -23.20 9.88 2.49
C LEU A 158 -23.33 10.01 4.01
N LEU A 159 -23.50 11.23 4.53
CA LEU A 159 -23.72 11.47 5.97
C LEU A 159 -24.95 10.72 6.50
N VAL A 160 -26.04 10.68 5.72
CA VAL A 160 -27.27 9.96 6.09
C VAL A 160 -27.03 8.45 6.14
N LEU A 161 -26.28 7.88 5.19
CA LEU A 161 -25.92 6.46 5.21
C LEU A 161 -25.08 6.13 6.45
N GLU A 162 -24.04 6.93 6.71
CA GLU A 162 -23.14 6.70 7.85
C GLU A 162 -23.86 6.81 9.21
N ALA A 163 -24.76 7.78 9.38
CA ALA A 163 -25.55 7.91 10.60
C ALA A 163 -26.55 6.75 10.80
N ASP A 164 -27.12 6.23 9.71
CA ASP A 164 -28.02 5.09 9.78
C ASP A 164 -27.26 3.81 10.19
N ARG A 165 -26.08 3.60 9.62
CA ARG A 165 -25.20 2.48 9.94
C ARG A 165 -24.67 2.55 11.38
N MET A 166 -24.41 3.75 11.90
CA MET A 166 -24.01 3.93 13.31
C MET A 166 -25.05 3.40 14.31
N ARG A 167 -26.35 3.47 14.01
CA ARG A 167 -27.40 3.15 15.01
C ARG A 167 -28.35 2.01 14.66
N ASN A 168 -28.55 1.72 13.39
CA ASN A 168 -29.63 0.84 12.94
C ASN A 168 -29.15 -0.45 12.26
N SER A 169 -27.86 -0.79 12.33
CA SER A 169 -27.33 -2.01 11.73
C SER A 169 -28.07 -3.25 12.26
N GLN A 170 -28.38 -4.17 11.34
CA GLN A 170 -29.02 -5.43 11.66
C GLN A 170 -28.01 -6.58 11.59
N ILE A 171 -28.04 -7.44 12.59
CA ILE A 171 -27.24 -8.65 12.64
C ILE A 171 -28.22 -9.82 12.51
N GLU A 172 -28.52 -10.22 11.29
CA GLU A 172 -29.44 -11.33 11.03
C GLU A 172 -28.68 -12.67 11.03
N PRO A 173 -29.27 -13.77 11.55
CA PRO A 173 -28.59 -15.06 11.67
C PRO A 173 -28.01 -15.58 10.33
N GLU A 174 -28.77 -15.48 9.24
CA GLU A 174 -28.35 -15.97 7.93
C GLU A 174 -27.20 -15.13 7.35
N GLN A 175 -27.21 -13.82 7.61
CA GLN A 175 -26.15 -12.91 7.18
C GLN A 175 -24.87 -13.15 7.98
N LEU A 176 -24.97 -13.38 9.29
CA LEU A 176 -23.83 -13.73 10.12
C LEU A 176 -23.23 -15.08 9.70
N ALA A 177 -24.07 -16.11 9.46
CA ALA A 177 -23.58 -17.41 9.00
C ALA A 177 -22.83 -17.32 7.65
N SER A 178 -23.36 -16.52 6.71
CA SER A 178 -22.68 -16.24 5.44
C SER A 178 -21.35 -15.51 5.66
N GLU A 179 -21.34 -14.47 6.48
CA GLU A 179 -20.17 -13.62 6.65
C GLU A 179 -19.07 -14.28 7.48
N LYS A 180 -19.41 -15.18 8.41
CA LYS A 180 -18.42 -16.06 9.06
C LYS A 180 -17.64 -16.87 8.03
N ARG A 181 -18.30 -17.41 6.99
CA ARG A 181 -17.60 -18.14 5.91
C ARG A 181 -16.65 -17.24 5.12
N VAL A 182 -17.08 -16.00 4.84
CA VAL A 182 -16.28 -14.99 4.15
C VAL A 182 -15.02 -14.66 4.96
N VAL A 183 -15.16 -14.33 6.24
CA VAL A 183 -14.04 -14.02 7.15
C VAL A 183 -13.12 -15.25 7.34
N ILE A 184 -13.68 -16.47 7.45
CA ILE A 184 -12.85 -17.69 7.51
C ILE A 184 -12.03 -17.87 6.22
N SER A 185 -12.59 -17.57 5.04
CA SER A 185 -11.86 -17.64 3.78
C SER A 185 -10.71 -16.62 3.72
N GLU A 186 -10.92 -15.42 4.25
CA GLU A 186 -9.90 -14.39 4.41
C GLU A 186 -8.77 -14.85 5.35
N LEU A 187 -9.12 -15.38 6.54
CA LEU A 187 -8.14 -15.94 7.48
C LEU A 187 -7.34 -17.10 6.86
N GLN A 188 -7.98 -17.96 6.06
CA GLN A 188 -7.28 -19.01 5.31
C GLN A 188 -6.30 -18.44 4.28
N GLY A 189 -6.64 -17.31 3.65
CA GLY A 189 -5.73 -16.59 2.77
C GLY A 189 -4.47 -16.14 3.50
N TYR A 190 -4.62 -15.53 4.68
CA TYR A 190 -3.47 -15.12 5.50
C TYR A 190 -2.61 -16.31 5.95
N GLU A 191 -3.19 -17.46 6.25
CA GLU A 191 -2.45 -18.68 6.64
C GLU A 191 -1.58 -19.25 5.50
N ASN A 192 -1.74 -18.82 4.24
CA ASN A 192 -0.79 -19.15 3.17
C ASN A 192 0.57 -18.46 3.34
N SER A 193 0.61 -17.32 4.03
CA SER A 193 1.81 -16.52 4.25
C SER A 193 2.66 -17.08 5.41
N PRO A 194 3.93 -17.46 5.16
CA PRO A 194 4.89 -17.78 6.23
C PRO A 194 5.10 -16.64 7.22
N GLU A 195 5.09 -15.40 6.74
CA GLU A 195 5.28 -14.20 7.54
C GLU A 195 4.13 -14.01 8.52
N TYR A 196 2.88 -14.09 8.06
CA TYR A 196 1.70 -13.97 8.92
C TYR A 196 1.70 -14.99 10.07
N ARG A 197 2.04 -16.25 9.76
CA ARG A 197 2.12 -17.32 10.77
C ARG A 197 3.24 -17.08 11.79
N LEU A 198 4.39 -16.61 11.32
CA LEU A 198 5.51 -16.24 12.20
C LEU A 198 5.10 -15.06 13.11
N ASN A 199 4.54 -14.01 12.52
CA ASN A 199 4.07 -12.83 13.23
C ASN A 199 3.04 -13.20 14.31
N ARG A 200 2.03 -14.00 13.97
CA ARG A 200 1.04 -14.48 14.94
C ARG A 200 1.68 -15.18 16.13
N ALA A 201 2.64 -16.08 15.89
CA ALA A 201 3.33 -16.81 16.97
C ALA A 201 4.21 -15.90 17.84
N VAL A 202 4.93 -14.95 17.22
CA VAL A 202 5.81 -14.01 17.91
C VAL A 202 5.00 -13.00 18.73
N MET A 203 3.99 -12.37 18.13
CA MET A 203 3.14 -11.39 18.80
C MET A 203 2.40 -11.98 20.00
N GLN A 204 1.91 -13.22 19.87
CA GLN A 204 1.32 -13.94 21.00
C GLN A 204 2.31 -14.15 22.15
N ALA A 205 3.60 -14.37 21.86
CA ALA A 205 4.62 -14.51 22.90
C ALA A 205 5.06 -13.17 23.51
N VAL A 206 5.04 -12.08 22.73
CA VAL A 206 5.30 -10.72 23.22
C VAL A 206 4.19 -10.28 24.17
N PHE A 207 2.94 -10.59 23.83
CA PHE A 207 1.74 -10.13 24.54
C PHE A 207 0.84 -11.32 24.96
N PRO A 208 1.30 -12.26 25.81
CA PRO A 208 0.60 -13.52 26.06
C PRO A 208 -0.74 -13.40 26.79
N ASN A 209 -0.96 -12.29 27.50
CA ASN A 209 -2.17 -12.01 28.26
C ASN A 209 -2.81 -10.69 27.84
N HIS A 210 -2.56 -10.25 26.60
CA HIS A 210 -3.07 -8.99 26.09
C HIS A 210 -3.57 -9.16 24.65
N ALA A 211 -4.64 -8.45 24.29
CA ALA A 211 -5.28 -8.59 22.98
C ALA A 211 -4.37 -8.17 21.81
N TYR A 212 -3.34 -7.36 22.05
CA TYR A 212 -2.31 -7.06 21.04
C TYR A 212 -1.51 -8.31 20.60
N GLY A 213 -1.49 -9.38 21.40
CA GLY A 213 -0.89 -10.65 21.02
C GLY A 213 -1.80 -11.53 20.14
N LEU A 214 -3.03 -11.09 19.88
CA LEU A 214 -4.01 -11.81 19.08
C LEU A 214 -4.15 -11.13 17.70
N PRO A 215 -4.43 -11.91 16.65
CA PRO A 215 -4.70 -11.34 15.33
C PRO A 215 -5.99 -10.52 15.35
N VAL A 216 -5.98 -9.37 14.67
CA VAL A 216 -7.15 -8.47 14.56
C VAL A 216 -8.34 -9.16 13.90
N GLY A 217 -8.09 -9.97 12.86
CA GLY A 217 -9.13 -10.74 12.17
C GLY A 217 -9.70 -11.92 12.97
N GLY A 218 -9.11 -12.25 14.11
CA GLY A 218 -9.53 -13.38 14.94
C GLY A 218 -8.85 -14.71 14.59
N THR A 219 -9.29 -15.76 15.28
CA THR A 219 -8.95 -17.15 14.93
C THR A 219 -10.15 -17.83 14.33
N LYS A 220 -9.93 -18.77 13.39
CA LYS A 220 -11.02 -19.58 12.80
C LYS A 220 -11.93 -20.18 13.89
N ALA A 221 -11.33 -20.71 14.96
CA ALA A 221 -12.04 -21.39 16.04
C ALA A 221 -12.96 -20.47 16.87
N ASP A 222 -12.68 -19.17 16.92
CA ASP A 222 -13.53 -18.18 17.59
C ASP A 222 -14.58 -17.63 16.61
N VAL A 223 -14.16 -17.31 15.37
CA VAL A 223 -15.07 -16.81 14.33
C VAL A 223 -16.22 -17.77 14.07
N GLU A 224 -15.96 -19.08 13.99
CA GLU A 224 -16.99 -20.10 13.79
C GLU A 224 -18.09 -20.08 14.87
N LYS A 225 -17.75 -19.67 16.10
CA LYS A 225 -18.64 -19.71 17.27
C LYS A 225 -19.39 -18.40 17.53
N PHE A 226 -19.21 -17.38 16.69
CA PHE A 226 -19.93 -16.12 16.92
C PHE A 226 -21.44 -16.33 16.80
N GLU A 227 -22.14 -15.89 17.84
CA GLU A 227 -23.59 -15.83 17.93
C GLU A 227 -24.09 -14.40 17.70
N VAL A 228 -25.31 -14.26 17.17
CA VAL A 228 -25.92 -12.96 16.86
C VAL A 228 -25.92 -12.04 18.06
N GLU A 229 -26.28 -12.56 19.25
CA GLU A 229 -26.37 -11.77 20.47
C GLU A 229 -25.02 -11.18 20.89
N GLN A 230 -23.91 -11.87 20.62
CA GLN A 230 -22.57 -11.40 20.94
C GLN A 230 -22.21 -10.21 20.03
N VAL A 231 -22.42 -10.36 18.72
CA VAL A 231 -22.12 -9.31 17.72
C VAL A 231 -23.00 -8.09 17.95
N GLU A 232 -24.30 -8.28 18.20
CA GLU A 232 -25.20 -7.19 18.53
C GLU A 232 -24.84 -6.48 19.85
N LYS A 233 -24.44 -7.25 20.87
CA LYS A 233 -23.99 -6.68 22.15
C LYS A 233 -22.74 -5.84 21.93
N TYR A 234 -21.78 -6.32 21.16
CA TYR A 234 -20.57 -5.58 20.82
C TYR A 234 -20.91 -4.28 20.09
N TYR A 235 -21.79 -4.35 19.08
CA TYR A 235 -22.30 -3.17 18.37
C TYR A 235 -22.93 -2.14 19.32
N ARG A 236 -23.91 -2.55 20.14
CA ARG A 236 -24.58 -1.66 21.10
C ARG A 236 -23.63 -1.05 22.14
N ASN A 237 -22.53 -1.74 22.46
CA ASN A 237 -21.57 -1.30 23.47
C ASN A 237 -20.59 -0.24 22.98
N PHE A 238 -20.26 -0.21 21.69
CA PHE A 238 -19.16 0.61 21.20
C PHE A 238 -19.54 1.59 20.09
N TYR A 239 -20.65 1.35 19.38
CA TYR A 239 -21.06 2.14 18.23
C TYR A 239 -22.11 3.18 18.62
N SER A 240 -21.62 4.32 19.10
CA SER A 240 -22.44 5.43 19.56
C SER A 240 -21.74 6.78 19.32
N PRO A 241 -22.50 7.89 19.23
CA PRO A 241 -21.94 9.22 18.97
C PRO A 241 -20.82 9.61 19.96
N ASP A 242 -20.98 9.33 21.25
CA ASP A 242 -20.03 9.69 22.30
C ASP A 242 -18.75 8.83 22.33
N ASN A 243 -18.71 7.76 21.54
CA ASN A 243 -17.53 6.93 21.32
C ASN A 243 -16.95 7.05 19.89
N ALA A 244 -17.37 8.08 19.13
CA ALA A 244 -17.00 8.26 17.74
C ALA A 244 -16.41 9.65 17.44
N VAL A 245 -15.64 9.72 16.35
CA VAL A 245 -15.14 10.94 15.71
C VAL A 245 -15.59 10.93 14.25
N LEU A 246 -16.31 11.96 13.83
CA LEU A 246 -16.68 12.20 12.45
C LEU A 246 -15.67 13.17 11.84
N VAL A 247 -14.97 12.76 10.79
CA VAL A 247 -13.99 13.58 10.07
C VAL A 247 -14.49 13.86 8.67
N ILE A 248 -14.47 15.12 8.24
CA ILE A 248 -14.87 15.54 6.90
C ILE A 248 -13.80 16.46 6.31
N VAL A 249 -13.26 16.08 5.16
CA VAL A 249 -12.23 16.84 4.45
C VAL A 249 -12.61 16.95 2.97
N GLY A 250 -12.48 18.14 2.37
CA GLY A 250 -12.80 18.36 0.95
C GLY A 250 -13.60 19.62 0.67
N ASP A 251 -14.29 19.63 -0.47
CA ASP A 251 -14.95 20.82 -1.00
C ASP A 251 -16.36 21.01 -0.44
N PHE A 252 -16.44 21.73 0.68
CA PHE A 252 -17.69 22.08 1.35
C PHE A 252 -17.52 23.36 2.17
N GLN A 253 -18.62 23.89 2.73
CA GLN A 253 -18.58 25.00 3.68
C GLN A 253 -18.89 24.49 5.09
N THR A 254 -17.97 24.70 6.04
CA THR A 254 -18.05 24.11 7.39
C THR A 254 -19.36 24.47 8.09
N ALA A 255 -19.82 25.71 7.99
CA ALA A 255 -21.05 26.16 8.65
C ALA A 255 -22.29 25.34 8.20
N ASN A 256 -22.50 25.24 6.89
CA ASN A 256 -23.64 24.51 6.31
C ASN A 256 -23.53 22.99 6.57
N THR A 257 -22.31 22.46 6.47
CA THR A 257 -22.06 21.04 6.75
C THR A 257 -22.33 20.72 8.21
N LEU A 258 -21.95 21.56 9.17
CA LEU A 258 -22.26 21.36 10.59
C LEU A 258 -23.77 21.39 10.89
N GLU A 259 -24.55 22.20 10.17
CA GLU A 259 -26.02 22.16 10.28
C GLU A 259 -26.58 20.82 9.79
N THR A 260 -26.08 20.33 8.65
CA THR A 260 -26.45 19.01 8.12
C THR A 260 -26.05 17.88 9.08
N ILE A 261 -24.86 17.95 9.67
CA ILE A 261 -24.42 16.96 10.67
C ILE A 261 -25.31 17.00 11.91
N LYS A 262 -25.69 18.18 12.41
CA LYS A 262 -26.64 18.30 13.53
C LYS A 262 -28.01 17.72 13.19
N GLU A 263 -28.49 17.92 11.95
CA GLU A 263 -29.74 17.35 11.46
C GLU A 263 -29.70 15.81 11.42
N VAL A 264 -28.56 15.24 11.00
CA VAL A 264 -28.38 13.81 10.70
C VAL A 264 -27.86 13.03 11.91
N PHE A 265 -26.71 13.41 12.47
CA PHE A 265 -26.09 12.75 13.62
C PHE A 265 -26.56 13.29 14.96
N GLY A 266 -26.94 14.57 15.05
CA GLY A 266 -27.31 15.20 16.34
C GLY A 266 -28.54 14.60 17.02
N LYS A 267 -29.38 13.87 16.27
CA LYS A 267 -30.56 13.16 16.77
C LYS A 267 -30.24 11.77 17.32
N LEU A 268 -29.04 11.25 17.05
CA LEU A 268 -28.66 9.92 17.52
C LEU A 268 -28.41 9.97 19.04
N PRO A 269 -28.97 9.03 19.81
CA PRO A 269 -28.77 9.00 21.25
C PRO A 269 -27.32 8.62 21.59
N ARG A 270 -26.79 9.24 22.64
CA ARG A 270 -25.59 8.75 23.33
C ARG A 270 -25.80 7.34 23.87
N GLN A 271 -24.71 6.64 24.19
CA GLN A 271 -24.80 5.33 24.84
C GLN A 271 -25.58 5.40 26.17
N GLU A 272 -26.42 4.40 26.44
CA GLU A 272 -27.09 4.28 27.74
C GLU A 272 -26.07 3.89 28.83
N ALA A 273 -26.10 4.60 29.96
CA ALA A 273 -25.11 4.50 31.03
C ALA A 273 -24.96 3.09 31.68
N GLY A 274 -25.84 2.14 31.37
CA GLY A 274 -25.78 0.74 31.82
C GLY A 274 -25.00 -0.22 30.91
N GLY A 275 -24.55 0.22 29.72
CA GLY A 275 -23.89 -0.64 28.72
C GLY A 275 -22.40 -0.90 28.94
N ARG A 276 -21.72 -0.12 29.78
CA ARG A 276 -20.37 -0.46 30.24
C ARG A 276 -20.47 -1.55 31.29
N GLY A 277 -20.44 -2.80 30.85
CA GLY A 277 -20.14 -3.94 31.73
C GLY A 277 -18.90 -3.62 32.57
N GLN A 278 -18.90 -4.05 33.82
CA GLN A 278 -17.93 -3.72 34.88
C GLN A 278 -16.46 -4.20 34.62
N GLY A 279 -15.99 -4.23 33.38
CA GLY A 279 -14.63 -4.65 33.01
C GLY A 279 -13.63 -3.51 32.74
N ALA A 280 -14.07 -2.27 32.50
CA ALA A 280 -13.19 -1.14 32.24
C ALA A 280 -13.33 -0.07 33.34
N GLY A 281 -12.49 -0.18 34.37
CA GLY A 281 -12.40 0.80 35.47
C GLY A 281 -12.01 2.20 34.99
N GLY A 282 -12.41 3.21 35.76
CA GLY A 282 -12.15 4.62 35.46
C GLY A 282 -13.41 5.47 35.62
N THR A 283 -13.87 5.60 36.86
CA THR A 283 -15.00 6.45 37.23
C THR A 283 -14.72 7.92 36.90
N ARG A 284 -15.57 8.52 36.06
CA ARG A 284 -15.72 9.98 35.92
C ARG A 284 -16.26 10.54 37.26
N GLN A 285 -15.47 11.32 37.97
CA GLN A 285 -16.00 12.33 38.90
C GLN A 285 -16.15 13.66 38.15
N GLU A 286 -17.33 14.25 38.26
CA GLU A 286 -17.71 15.55 37.70
C GLU A 286 -16.84 16.67 38.29
N ALA A 287 -16.16 17.43 37.41
CA ALA A 287 -15.38 18.60 37.82
C ALA A 287 -16.28 19.83 37.93
N GLY A 288 -16.55 20.24 39.17
CA GLY A 288 -16.89 21.61 39.49
C GLY A 288 -15.66 22.51 39.34
N VAL A 289 -15.87 23.66 38.68
CA VAL A 289 -15.01 24.83 38.48
C VAL A 289 -13.96 25.07 39.59
N ILE A 290 -12.67 25.21 39.24
CA ILE A 290 -11.68 26.21 39.75
C ILE A 290 -10.37 26.14 38.90
N SER A 291 -9.76 27.32 38.69
CA SER A 291 -8.54 27.67 37.94
C SER A 291 -7.20 27.10 38.49
N PRO A 292 -6.05 27.26 37.77
CA PRO A 292 -4.95 26.29 37.78
C PRO A 292 -3.88 26.56 38.85
N SER A 293 -3.49 25.49 39.54
CA SER A 293 -2.21 25.41 40.24
C SER A 293 -1.73 23.95 40.25
N SER A 294 -0.54 23.70 39.70
CA SER A 294 0.17 22.41 39.83
C SER A 294 0.30 22.02 41.31
N PRO A 295 0.09 20.74 41.68
CA PRO A 295 1.27 19.90 41.94
C PRO A 295 1.11 18.38 41.72
N SER A 296 2.26 17.74 41.45
CA SER A 296 2.66 16.34 41.71
C SER A 296 1.57 15.27 41.95
N LEU A 297 1.42 14.34 41.02
CA LEU A 297 0.63 13.12 41.15
C LEU A 297 1.38 12.03 41.92
N SER A 298 0.89 11.72 43.11
CA SER A 298 1.16 10.47 43.81
C SER A 298 0.28 9.35 43.25
N THR A 299 0.91 8.23 42.91
CA THR A 299 0.32 6.94 42.51
C THR A 299 -0.65 6.39 43.57
N GLN A 300 -1.86 5.98 43.16
CA GLN A 300 -2.52 4.70 43.50
C GLN A 300 -4.01 4.68 43.07
N HIS A 301 -4.34 3.90 42.04
CA HIS A 301 -5.25 2.74 42.10
C HIS A 301 -5.56 2.19 40.69
N GLY A 302 -4.93 1.04 40.37
CA GLY A 302 -5.49 -0.08 39.59
C GLY A 302 -6.11 0.20 38.21
N LEU A 303 -5.26 0.44 37.21
CA LEU A 303 -5.43 0.06 35.79
C LEU A 303 -4.12 0.19 34.99
N ASN A 304 -3.09 0.81 35.58
CA ASN A 304 -1.71 0.76 35.09
C ASN A 304 -0.94 -0.40 35.75
N ALA A 305 -1.37 -1.64 35.54
CA ALA A 305 -0.44 -2.74 35.73
C ALA A 305 0.58 -2.65 34.59
N PRO A 306 1.91 -2.66 34.84
CA PRO A 306 2.87 -2.79 33.76
C PRO A 306 2.51 -4.05 32.98
N LEU A 307 2.39 -3.95 31.65
CA LEU A 307 2.29 -5.14 30.82
C LEU A 307 3.47 -6.05 31.22
N THR A 308 3.16 -7.22 31.79
CA THR A 308 4.17 -8.23 32.09
C THR A 308 4.65 -8.81 30.78
N LEU A 309 5.65 -8.16 30.21
CA LEU A 309 6.35 -8.60 29.02
C LEU A 309 7.22 -9.79 29.42
N THR A 310 6.91 -10.97 28.88
CA THR A 310 7.75 -12.15 29.02
C THR A 310 8.67 -12.24 27.82
N SER A 311 9.96 -11.94 28.01
CA SER A 311 10.98 -12.27 27.03
C SER A 311 11.28 -13.76 27.09
N LEU A 312 11.13 -14.46 25.97
CA LEU A 312 11.64 -15.83 25.86
C LEU A 312 13.15 -15.78 25.62
N SER A 313 13.92 -16.53 26.42
CA SER A 313 15.38 -16.65 26.23
C SER A 313 15.77 -17.49 25.01
N THR A 314 14.82 -18.22 24.43
CA THR A 314 14.99 -19.04 23.23
C THR A 314 14.09 -18.57 22.10
N PRO A 315 14.58 -18.47 20.85
CA PRO A 315 13.75 -18.13 19.70
C PRO A 315 12.59 -19.10 19.52
N ILE A 316 11.44 -18.56 19.09
CA ILE A 316 10.31 -19.33 18.58
C ILE A 316 10.71 -19.84 17.20
N VAL A 317 10.61 -21.14 16.95
CA VAL A 317 11.00 -21.73 15.66
C VAL A 317 9.80 -22.43 15.04
N LEU A 318 9.28 -21.87 13.96
CA LEU A 318 8.24 -22.49 13.14
C LEU A 318 8.91 -23.30 12.03
N ARG A 319 8.63 -24.61 12.00
CA ARG A 319 9.11 -25.55 10.97
C ARG A 319 7.92 -26.02 10.15
N GLU A 320 7.54 -25.20 9.20
CA GLU A 320 6.31 -25.38 8.42
C GLU A 320 6.58 -25.28 6.91
N PRO A 321 5.64 -25.72 6.06
CA PRO A 321 5.74 -25.54 4.61
C PRO A 321 5.66 -24.06 4.22
N GLY A 322 6.45 -23.66 3.22
CA GLY A 322 6.45 -22.31 2.66
C GLY A 322 7.80 -21.95 2.02
N ALA A 323 7.84 -20.82 1.32
CA ALA A 323 9.08 -20.25 0.79
C ALA A 323 9.74 -19.25 1.75
N GLY A 324 11.06 -19.05 1.57
CA GLY A 324 11.84 -18.10 2.35
C GLY A 324 12.20 -18.59 3.76
N ARG A 325 13.34 -18.13 4.26
CA ARG A 325 13.71 -18.23 5.68
C ARG A 325 13.50 -16.85 6.28
N LEU A 326 12.69 -16.75 7.32
CA LEU A 326 12.34 -15.46 7.92
C LEU A 326 12.89 -15.36 9.34
N LEU A 327 13.39 -14.18 9.69
CA LEU A 327 13.70 -13.77 11.05
C LEU A 327 12.77 -12.62 11.40
N GLN A 328 12.08 -12.72 12.52
CA GLN A 328 11.29 -11.63 13.09
C GLN A 328 11.82 -11.32 14.49
N VAL A 329 12.01 -10.05 14.81
CA VAL A 329 12.41 -9.57 16.13
C VAL A 329 11.48 -8.47 16.56
N VAL A 330 10.83 -8.62 17.71
CA VAL A 330 9.89 -7.63 18.25
C VAL A 330 10.38 -7.13 19.60
N TYR A 331 10.45 -5.79 19.73
CA TYR A 331 10.76 -5.09 20.97
C TYR A 331 9.50 -4.34 21.45
N PRO A 332 9.02 -4.57 22.68
CA PRO A 332 7.93 -3.77 23.25
C PRO A 332 8.33 -2.30 23.38
N LEU A 333 7.43 -1.41 22.97
CA LEU A 333 7.60 0.03 23.02
C LEU A 333 6.54 0.70 23.90
N PRO A 334 6.79 1.94 24.34
CA PRO A 334 5.80 2.76 25.05
C PRO A 334 4.49 2.98 24.28
N ASP A 335 3.48 3.53 24.96
CA ASP A 335 2.28 4.08 24.33
C ASP A 335 2.57 5.33 23.47
N ALA A 336 1.63 5.67 22.59
CA ALA A 336 1.75 6.74 21.61
C ALA A 336 1.93 8.16 22.19
N ASN A 337 1.65 8.40 23.49
CA ASN A 337 1.82 9.72 24.10
C ASN A 337 3.20 9.93 24.74
N GLN A 338 4.07 8.91 24.73
CA GLN A 338 5.37 9.04 25.38
C GLN A 338 6.32 9.97 24.60
N PRO A 339 7.14 10.77 25.30
CA PRO A 339 8.04 11.74 24.67
C PRO A 339 9.17 11.09 23.85
N ASP A 340 9.38 9.78 24.00
CA ASP A 340 10.41 9.02 23.29
C ASP A 340 9.98 8.63 21.87
N VAL A 341 8.68 8.69 21.52
CA VAL A 341 8.15 8.26 20.21
C VAL A 341 8.86 8.95 19.03
N PRO A 342 9.04 10.29 19.01
CA PRO A 342 9.80 10.94 17.92
C PRO A 342 11.24 10.43 17.77
N ALA A 343 11.92 10.08 18.86
CA ALA A 343 13.28 9.55 18.79
C ALA A 343 13.30 8.09 18.34
N LEU A 344 12.26 7.30 18.65
CA LEU A 344 12.07 5.94 18.16
C LEU A 344 11.81 5.90 16.65
N ASP A 345 11.00 6.81 16.11
CA ASP A 345 10.79 6.86 14.66
C ASP A 345 12.05 7.33 13.93
N VAL A 346 12.76 8.36 14.45
CA VAL A 346 14.05 8.77 13.87
C VAL A 346 15.09 7.64 13.97
N MET A 347 15.07 6.84 15.04
CA MET A 347 15.91 5.65 15.18
C MET A 347 15.63 4.64 14.06
N ASP A 348 14.36 4.32 13.80
CA ASP A 348 13.95 3.39 12.76
C ASP A 348 14.49 3.83 11.40
N TYR A 349 14.29 5.09 11.01
CA TYR A 349 14.82 5.65 9.76
C TYR A 349 16.35 5.55 9.62
N ILE A 350 17.09 5.54 10.72
CA ILE A 350 18.55 5.34 10.70
C ILE A 350 18.90 3.85 10.56
N LEU A 351 18.12 2.99 11.21
CA LEU A 351 18.34 1.55 11.22
C LEU A 351 17.91 0.88 9.91
N THR A 352 16.78 1.25 9.33
CA THR A 352 16.15 0.51 8.22
C THR A 352 15.95 1.32 6.95
N GLU A 353 15.63 2.60 7.03
CA GLU A 353 15.16 3.36 5.87
C GLU A 353 16.26 3.68 4.83
N GLY A 354 16.04 3.15 3.62
CA GLY A 354 16.91 3.33 2.45
C GLY A 354 18.25 2.58 2.51
N ARG A 355 18.97 2.56 1.38
CA ARG A 355 20.22 1.79 1.24
C ARG A 355 21.37 2.26 2.15
N ASN A 356 21.30 3.49 2.65
CA ASN A 356 22.27 4.05 3.58
C ASN A 356 21.99 3.69 5.05
N SER A 357 20.94 2.91 5.33
CA SER A 357 20.58 2.51 6.68
C SER A 357 21.52 1.45 7.25
N ARG A 358 21.61 1.39 8.57
CA ARG A 358 22.58 0.54 9.27
C ARG A 358 22.30 -0.95 9.09
N LEU A 359 21.03 -1.36 9.09
CA LEU A 359 20.64 -2.76 8.93
C LEU A 359 20.67 -3.18 7.46
N TYR A 360 20.34 -2.31 6.51
CA TYR A 360 20.54 -2.62 5.09
C TYR A 360 22.01 -2.91 4.80
N GLN A 361 22.93 -2.05 5.25
CA GLN A 361 24.36 -2.22 5.07
C GLN A 361 24.91 -3.48 5.79
N ALA A 362 24.38 -3.80 6.96
CA ALA A 362 24.83 -4.97 7.73
C ALA A 362 24.31 -6.30 7.17
N LEU A 363 23.07 -6.33 6.66
CA LEU A 363 22.36 -7.57 6.33
C LEU A 363 22.19 -7.78 4.82
N VAL A 364 21.72 -6.77 4.09
CA VAL A 364 21.42 -6.90 2.66
C VAL A 364 22.68 -6.73 1.83
N GLU A 365 23.44 -5.65 2.04
CA GLU A 365 24.68 -5.37 1.30
C GLU A 365 25.76 -6.45 1.49
N SER A 366 25.69 -7.19 2.61
CA SER A 366 26.59 -8.31 2.92
C SER A 366 26.14 -9.65 2.33
N GLY A 367 24.96 -9.72 1.71
CA GLY A 367 24.35 -10.93 1.17
C GLY A 367 23.78 -11.89 2.22
N LEU A 368 23.62 -11.45 3.48
CA LEU A 368 23.01 -12.24 4.55
C LEU A 368 21.48 -12.26 4.45
N ALA A 369 20.88 -11.19 3.96
CA ALA A 369 19.45 -11.01 3.77
C ALA A 369 19.17 -10.58 2.32
N SER A 370 18.01 -10.97 1.78
CA SER A 370 17.47 -10.32 0.58
C SER A 370 16.74 -9.02 0.94
N GLU A 371 16.17 -8.94 2.14
CA GLU A 371 15.37 -7.81 2.59
C GLU A 371 15.46 -7.66 4.11
N VAL A 372 15.40 -6.41 4.59
CA VAL A 372 15.14 -6.07 5.98
C VAL A 372 14.17 -4.90 6.03
N THR A 373 13.07 -5.07 6.76
CA THR A 373 12.09 -4.03 7.03
C THR A 373 11.93 -3.90 8.53
N ALA A 374 11.55 -2.71 8.99
CA ALA A 374 11.08 -2.52 10.35
C ALA A 374 10.04 -1.43 10.42
N SER A 375 9.31 -1.40 11.53
CA SER A 375 8.40 -0.31 11.82
C SER A 375 8.23 -0.10 13.32
N VAL A 376 8.03 1.17 13.69
CA VAL A 376 7.55 1.57 15.02
C VAL A 376 6.03 1.64 14.97
N THR A 377 5.38 0.75 15.72
CA THR A 377 3.93 0.79 15.92
C THR A 377 3.63 1.48 17.25
N SER A 378 2.95 2.63 17.22
CA SER A 378 2.55 3.39 18.40
C SER A 378 1.05 3.31 18.64
N LEU A 379 0.63 2.66 19.72
CA LEU A 379 -0.78 2.43 20.06
C LEU A 379 -1.16 3.08 21.40
N ARG A 380 -2.45 3.03 21.76
CA ARG A 380 -3.02 3.67 22.96
C ARG A 380 -2.45 3.15 24.27
N GLU A 381 -2.15 1.86 24.39
CA GLU A 381 -1.71 1.23 25.64
C GLU A 381 -0.21 0.87 25.64
N SER A 382 0.31 0.38 24.51
CA SER A 382 1.71 0.02 24.30
C SER A 382 1.99 -0.15 22.82
N GLY A 383 3.18 0.22 22.37
CA GLY A 383 3.64 -0.03 21.01
C GLY A 383 4.58 -1.24 20.90
N TRP A 384 5.15 -1.41 19.71
CA TRP A 384 6.31 -2.26 19.49
C TRP A 384 7.16 -1.77 18.31
N TYR A 385 8.44 -2.16 18.32
CA TYR A 385 9.34 -2.07 17.18
C TYR A 385 9.52 -3.48 16.62
N GLU A 386 9.06 -3.69 15.40
CA GLU A 386 9.14 -4.98 14.72
C GLU A 386 10.17 -4.90 13.61
N VAL A 387 11.11 -5.85 13.57
CA VAL A 387 12.08 -6.02 12.49
C VAL A 387 11.83 -7.37 11.83
N LEU A 388 11.60 -7.37 10.52
CA LEU A 388 11.46 -8.56 9.70
C LEU A 388 12.64 -8.64 8.73
N VAL A 389 13.21 -9.83 8.59
CA VAL A 389 14.34 -10.10 7.70
C VAL A 389 14.06 -11.34 6.87
N THR A 390 14.07 -11.19 5.56
CA THR A 390 14.08 -12.30 4.60
C THR A 390 15.53 -12.72 4.37
N ALA A 391 15.89 -13.93 4.77
CA ALA A 391 17.26 -14.41 4.69
C ALA A 391 17.68 -14.67 3.23
N GLY A 392 18.93 -14.32 2.92
CA GLY A 392 19.54 -14.67 1.64
C GLY A 392 19.63 -16.19 1.46
N ALA A 393 19.76 -16.64 0.22
CA ALA A 393 19.79 -18.05 -0.11
C ALA A 393 20.81 -18.84 0.74
N LYS A 394 20.33 -19.86 1.45
CA LYS A 394 21.11 -20.77 2.31
C LYS A 394 21.79 -20.10 3.52
N GLN A 395 21.39 -18.89 3.90
CA GLN A 395 21.92 -18.22 5.10
C GLN A 395 21.29 -18.79 6.39
N ASP A 396 22.05 -18.69 7.48
CA ASP A 396 21.65 -19.17 8.81
C ASP A 396 20.98 -18.04 9.61
N LEU A 397 19.76 -18.29 10.11
CA LEU A 397 18.96 -17.29 10.81
C LEU A 397 19.61 -16.83 12.13
N LYS A 398 20.35 -17.71 12.83
CA LYS A 398 21.06 -17.32 14.06
C LYS A 398 22.23 -16.38 13.78
N LYS A 399 22.93 -16.59 12.68
CA LYS A 399 23.97 -15.66 12.19
C LYS A 399 23.37 -14.30 11.83
N ILE A 400 22.22 -14.27 11.14
CA ILE A 400 21.52 -13.03 10.79
C ILE A 400 21.08 -12.29 12.07
N ASP A 401 20.45 -13.00 13.01
CA ASP A 401 20.04 -12.44 14.31
C ASP A 401 21.22 -11.87 15.11
N SER A 402 22.36 -12.57 15.10
CA SER A 402 23.60 -12.09 15.73
C SER A 402 24.14 -10.83 15.05
N MET A 403 24.08 -10.76 13.72
CA MET A 403 24.51 -9.58 12.96
C MET A 403 23.58 -8.39 13.20
N LEU A 404 22.27 -8.60 13.17
CA LEU A 404 21.25 -7.59 13.50
C LEU A 404 21.49 -7.02 14.90
N SER A 405 21.64 -7.89 15.90
CA SER A 405 21.93 -7.47 17.28
C SER A 405 23.22 -6.68 17.39
N SER A 406 24.27 -7.12 16.68
CA SER A 406 25.57 -6.45 16.67
C SER A 406 25.52 -5.08 15.99
N ALA A 407 24.73 -4.94 14.92
CA ALA A 407 24.53 -3.68 14.22
C ALA A 407 23.82 -2.66 15.13
N ILE A 408 22.75 -3.07 15.82
CA ILE A 408 22.05 -2.22 16.81
C ILE A 408 22.99 -1.83 17.96
N ALA A 409 23.72 -2.80 18.54
CA ALA A 409 24.67 -2.54 19.62
C ALA A 409 25.80 -1.59 19.21
N ASN A 410 26.26 -1.67 17.96
CA ASN A 410 27.29 -0.78 17.42
C ASN A 410 26.78 0.67 17.36
N VAL A 411 25.53 0.90 16.99
CA VAL A 411 24.91 2.23 17.03
C VAL A 411 24.80 2.72 18.48
N ALA A 412 24.46 1.86 19.43
CA ALA A 412 24.40 2.20 20.85
C ALA A 412 25.79 2.60 21.42
N GLU A 413 26.86 1.90 21.03
CA GLU A 413 28.22 2.11 21.56
C GLU A 413 28.95 3.27 20.87
N LYS A 414 28.92 3.30 19.53
CA LYS A 414 29.68 4.28 18.72
C LYS A 414 28.88 5.54 18.42
N GLY A 415 27.56 5.50 18.64
CA GLY A 415 26.65 6.56 18.25
C GLY A 415 26.47 6.65 16.74
N MET A 416 25.89 7.76 16.32
CA MET A 416 25.64 8.11 14.92
C MET A 416 26.03 9.55 14.67
N THR A 417 26.25 9.88 13.40
CA THR A 417 26.59 11.24 13.00
C THR A 417 25.37 12.15 13.03
N SER A 418 25.59 13.46 13.20
CA SER A 418 24.50 14.44 13.04
C SER A 418 23.89 14.42 11.64
N GLU A 419 24.68 14.09 10.62
CA GLU A 419 24.22 13.95 9.23
C GLU A 419 23.18 12.82 9.09
N GLU A 420 23.41 11.66 9.70
CA GLU A 420 22.45 10.55 9.70
C GLU A 420 21.13 10.94 10.37
N VAL A 421 21.18 11.64 11.50
CA VAL A 421 19.98 12.10 12.21
C VAL A 421 19.22 13.13 11.40
N GLU A 422 19.90 14.12 10.80
CA GLU A 422 19.23 15.13 9.96
C GLU A 422 18.64 14.53 8.68
N ARG A 423 19.31 13.54 8.07
CA ARG A 423 18.76 12.78 6.95
C ARG A 423 17.48 12.05 7.36
N ALA A 424 17.53 11.27 8.44
CA ALA A 424 16.37 10.54 8.96
C ALA A 424 15.19 11.46 9.29
N LYS A 425 15.43 12.58 9.98
CA LYS A 425 14.42 13.60 10.25
C LYS A 425 13.82 14.20 8.98
N THR A 426 14.64 14.40 7.95
CA THR A 426 14.19 14.95 6.68
C THR A 426 13.30 13.98 5.92
N GLN A 427 13.71 12.70 5.83
CA GLN A 427 12.89 11.63 5.23
C GLN A 427 11.57 11.50 5.96
N LEU A 428 11.60 11.28 7.28
CA LEU A 428 10.39 11.16 8.11
C LEU A 428 9.45 12.36 7.97
N THR A 429 9.98 13.58 7.92
CA THR A 429 9.16 14.79 7.73
C THR A 429 8.53 14.83 6.33
N ALA A 430 9.29 14.48 5.30
CA ALA A 430 8.80 14.45 3.93
C ALA A 430 7.73 13.37 3.76
N ASP A 431 7.96 12.15 4.25
CA ASP A 431 7.02 11.03 4.16
C ASP A 431 5.68 11.36 4.81
N VAL A 432 5.69 12.03 5.96
CA VAL A 432 4.46 12.51 6.61
C VAL A 432 3.76 13.57 5.76
N ILE A 433 4.47 14.46 5.07
CA ILE A 433 3.85 15.46 4.17
C ILE A 433 3.29 14.79 2.91
N LEU A 434 4.07 13.91 2.28
CA LEU A 434 3.75 13.23 1.03
C LEU A 434 2.59 12.24 1.19
N SER A 435 2.50 11.56 2.32
CA SER A 435 1.36 10.69 2.67
C SER A 435 0.09 11.45 3.04
N ASN A 436 0.10 12.79 3.09
CA ASN A 436 -1.06 13.62 3.43
C ASN A 436 -1.47 14.57 2.29
N ARG A 437 -1.16 14.22 1.03
CA ARG A 437 -1.44 15.07 -0.14
C ARG A 437 -2.92 15.07 -0.53
N ASP A 438 -3.60 13.93 -0.48
CA ASP A 438 -5.02 13.82 -0.82
C ASP A 438 -5.94 14.01 0.41
N ILE A 439 -7.23 14.28 0.16
CA ILE A 439 -8.21 14.56 1.21
C ILE A 439 -8.55 13.34 2.09
N THR A 440 -8.49 12.13 1.54
CA THR A 440 -8.79 10.88 2.26
C THR A 440 -7.70 10.61 3.28
N SER A 441 -6.43 10.72 2.88
CA SER A 441 -5.28 10.54 3.77
C SER A 441 -5.21 11.60 4.86
N GLN A 442 -5.51 12.87 4.54
CA GLN A 442 -5.63 13.92 5.55
C GLN A 442 -6.71 13.61 6.59
N ALA A 443 -7.88 13.12 6.15
CA ALA A 443 -8.94 12.70 7.06
C ALA A 443 -8.52 11.48 7.91
N MET A 444 -7.79 10.52 7.33
CA MET A 444 -7.27 9.37 8.07
C MET A 444 -6.29 9.78 9.16
N ARG A 445 -5.41 10.75 8.87
CA ARG A 445 -4.47 11.28 9.84
C ARG A 445 -5.17 11.98 10.99
N LEU A 446 -6.14 12.85 10.69
CA LEU A 446 -6.94 13.54 11.70
C LEU A 446 -7.77 12.57 12.56
N GLY A 447 -8.35 11.54 11.92
CA GLY A 447 -9.08 10.47 12.58
C GLY A 447 -8.19 9.78 13.60
N THR A 448 -7.07 9.21 13.13
CA THR A 448 -6.08 8.50 13.95
C THR A 448 -5.54 9.34 15.11
N ASP A 449 -5.17 10.60 14.86
CA ASP A 449 -4.66 11.50 15.91
C ASP A 449 -5.70 11.72 17.03
N GLU A 450 -6.96 11.94 16.67
CA GLU A 450 -8.04 12.20 17.63
C GLU A 450 -8.54 10.93 18.34
N THR A 451 -8.53 9.77 17.70
CA THR A 451 -8.96 8.50 18.31
C THR A 451 -7.86 7.80 19.11
N THR A 452 -6.60 7.90 18.70
CA THR A 452 -5.47 7.26 19.40
C THR A 452 -4.93 8.17 20.50
N VAL A 453 -4.55 9.40 20.16
CA VAL A 453 -3.89 10.34 21.08
C VAL A 453 -4.88 11.26 21.79
N GLY A 454 -6.08 11.46 21.21
CA GLY A 454 -7.10 12.34 21.79
C GLY A 454 -6.93 13.81 21.37
N ASP A 455 -6.10 14.09 20.38
CA ASP A 455 -5.86 15.43 19.88
C ASP A 455 -5.46 15.42 18.40
N TYR A 456 -6.38 15.88 17.55
CA TYR A 456 -6.14 16.00 16.11
C TYR A 456 -4.89 16.81 15.72
N ARG A 457 -4.31 17.61 16.63
CA ARG A 457 -3.06 18.38 16.41
C ARG A 457 -1.79 17.60 16.73
N TYR A 458 -1.90 16.31 17.05
CA TYR A 458 -0.77 15.49 17.46
C TYR A 458 0.35 15.50 16.40
N THR A 459 0.01 15.33 15.13
CA THR A 459 1.00 15.28 14.04
C THR A 459 1.88 16.51 13.95
N ASP A 460 1.31 17.72 14.08
CA ASP A 460 2.10 18.94 14.01
C ASP A 460 3.08 19.07 15.19
N ARG A 461 2.65 18.68 16.39
CA ARG A 461 3.53 18.62 17.57
C ARG A 461 4.58 17.54 17.44
N TYR A 462 4.20 16.39 16.90
CA TYR A 462 5.09 15.28 16.63
C TYR A 462 6.20 15.69 15.67
N LEU A 463 5.87 16.32 14.53
CA LEU A 463 6.87 16.83 13.58
C LEU A 463 7.75 17.93 14.21
N ALA A 464 7.19 18.78 15.08
CA ALA A 464 7.99 19.73 15.84
C ALA A 464 8.97 19.04 16.81
N ALA A 465 8.57 17.93 17.44
CA ALA A 465 9.42 17.14 18.31
C ALA A 465 10.50 16.37 17.53
N VAL A 466 10.17 15.77 16.38
CA VAL A 466 11.12 15.14 15.44
C VAL A 466 12.25 16.11 15.07
N ARG A 467 11.91 17.37 14.78
CA ARG A 467 12.91 18.42 14.46
C ARG A 467 13.91 18.69 15.59
N LEU A 468 13.57 18.36 16.83
CA LEU A 468 14.42 18.57 18.01
C LEU A 468 15.25 17.34 18.39
N VAL A 469 15.00 16.18 17.78
CA VAL A 469 15.75 14.94 18.05
C VAL A 469 17.23 15.12 17.75
N LYS A 470 18.07 14.69 18.69
CA LYS A 470 19.54 14.70 18.62
C LYS A 470 20.08 13.27 18.55
N PRO A 471 21.34 13.09 18.10
CA PRO A 471 22.01 11.79 18.15
C PRO A 471 21.98 11.12 19.52
N THR A 472 22.08 11.89 20.60
CA THR A 472 22.02 11.37 21.98
C THR A 472 20.65 10.79 22.35
N ASP A 473 19.57 11.34 21.78
CA ASP A 473 18.21 10.89 22.07
C ASP A 473 17.95 9.54 21.39
N VAL A 474 18.47 9.37 20.16
CA VAL A 474 18.43 8.09 19.45
C VAL A 474 19.22 7.00 20.20
N VAL A 475 20.44 7.31 20.66
CA VAL A 475 21.21 6.37 21.49
C VAL A 475 20.48 6.06 22.80
N ALA A 476 19.79 7.03 23.39
CA ALA A 476 19.03 6.81 24.63
C ALA A 476 17.86 5.84 24.41
N VAL A 477 17.08 5.97 23.34
CA VAL A 477 15.98 5.05 23.07
C VAL A 477 16.45 3.65 22.67
N ILE A 478 17.56 3.52 21.92
CA ILE A 478 18.17 2.22 21.63
C ILE A 478 18.57 1.51 22.94
N ASN A 479 19.30 2.19 23.83
CA ASN A 479 19.73 1.61 25.09
C ASN A 479 18.58 1.29 26.05
N LYS A 480 17.48 2.04 25.95
CA LYS A 480 16.30 1.88 26.80
C LYS A 480 15.40 0.74 26.33
N TYR A 481 15.19 0.61 25.03
CA TYR A 481 14.14 -0.26 24.47
C TYR A 481 14.69 -1.45 23.67
N LEU A 482 15.81 -1.30 22.96
CA LEU A 482 16.35 -2.33 22.06
C LEU A 482 17.39 -3.21 22.78
N THR A 483 17.05 -3.67 23.98
CA THR A 483 17.94 -4.53 24.79
C THR A 483 17.78 -6.00 24.41
N LYS A 484 18.82 -6.79 24.67
CA LYS A 484 18.80 -8.22 24.37
C LYS A 484 17.73 -8.97 25.16
N GLU A 485 17.46 -8.51 26.37
CA GLU A 485 16.48 -9.09 27.29
C GLU A 485 15.06 -8.63 26.99
N ALA A 486 14.84 -7.51 26.29
CA ALA A 486 13.49 -7.01 26.01
C ALA A 486 12.85 -7.62 24.75
N ARG A 487 13.62 -8.31 23.91
CA ARG A 487 13.16 -8.77 22.60
C ARG A 487 12.56 -10.17 22.62
N THR A 488 11.61 -10.42 21.73
CA THR A 488 11.17 -11.77 21.34
C THR A 488 11.62 -12.03 19.90
N VAL A 489 12.17 -13.21 19.65
CA VAL A 489 12.73 -13.61 18.35
C VAL A 489 11.96 -14.80 17.80
N GLY A 490 11.55 -14.72 16.53
CA GLY A 490 10.94 -15.80 15.77
C GLY A 490 11.76 -16.16 14.54
N PHE A 491 11.89 -17.45 14.26
CA PHE A 491 12.46 -18.00 13.03
C PHE A 491 11.39 -18.80 12.29
N PHE A 492 11.23 -18.53 10.99
CA PHE A 492 10.53 -19.42 10.07
C PHE A 492 11.56 -20.24 9.28
N GLU A 493 11.58 -21.55 9.51
CA GLU A 493 12.45 -22.50 8.83
C GLU A 493 11.60 -23.35 7.87
N PRO A 494 11.64 -23.09 6.55
CA PRO A 494 10.78 -23.76 5.59
C PRO A 494 11.12 -25.26 5.52
N THR A 495 10.08 -26.09 5.51
CA THR A 495 10.20 -27.54 5.34
C THR A 495 9.96 -27.93 3.88
N GLN A 496 10.85 -28.72 3.29
CA GLN A 496 10.62 -29.31 1.97
C GLN A 496 9.87 -30.62 2.13
N LYS A 497 8.58 -30.68 1.80
CA LYS A 497 7.96 -31.96 1.46
C LYS A 497 8.29 -32.31 0.01
N ARG A 498 9.24 -33.23 -0.19
CA ARG A 498 9.29 -33.99 -1.46
C ARG A 498 8.07 -34.90 -1.47
N ILE A 499 7.11 -34.60 -2.33
CA ILE A 499 5.96 -35.48 -2.56
C ILE A 499 6.49 -36.73 -3.27
N THR A 500 6.67 -37.83 -2.53
CA THR A 500 6.86 -39.17 -3.12
C THR A 500 5.54 -39.91 -3.29
N GLU A 501 4.49 -39.51 -2.57
CA GLU A 501 3.12 -40.02 -2.66
C GLU A 501 2.13 -38.89 -2.40
N VAL A 502 1.00 -38.88 -3.10
CA VAL A 502 -0.12 -37.98 -2.80
C VAL A 502 -0.58 -38.32 -1.38
N ALA A 503 -0.29 -37.43 -0.43
CA ALA A 503 -0.72 -37.61 0.95
C ALA A 503 -2.25 -37.76 1.02
N ASP A 504 -2.72 -38.55 1.99
CA ASP A 504 -4.13 -38.64 2.36
C ASP A 504 -4.75 -37.25 2.50
N LYS A 505 -6.07 -37.17 2.20
CA LYS A 505 -6.85 -35.92 2.22
C LYS A 505 -6.44 -35.03 3.40
N PRO A 506 -6.01 -33.78 3.18
CA PRO A 506 -5.75 -32.86 4.28
C PRO A 506 -7.01 -32.74 5.14
N ASP A 507 -6.82 -32.63 6.46
CA ASP A 507 -7.88 -32.40 7.44
C ASP A 507 -8.38 -30.95 7.31
N LEU A 508 -9.04 -30.68 6.19
CA LEU A 508 -9.73 -29.42 5.93
C LEU A 508 -11.08 -29.51 6.62
N THR A 509 -11.21 -28.83 7.76
CA THR A 509 -12.49 -28.68 8.44
C THR A 509 -13.39 -27.80 7.59
N GLN A 510 -14.30 -28.43 6.84
CA GLN A 510 -15.42 -27.75 6.18
C GLN A 510 -16.15 -26.92 7.24
N THR A 511 -16.44 -25.66 6.93
CA THR A 511 -17.33 -24.85 7.78
C THR A 511 -18.65 -25.60 7.93
N THR A 512 -19.07 -25.89 9.16
CA THR A 512 -20.29 -26.65 9.47
C THR A 512 -21.58 -25.83 9.31
N GLU A 513 -21.46 -24.59 8.82
CA GLU A 513 -22.57 -23.66 8.61
C GLU A 513 -23.52 -24.17 7.51
N ASN A 514 -24.74 -24.54 7.90
CA ASN A 514 -25.83 -24.90 7.00
C ASN A 514 -26.39 -23.65 6.33
N PHE A 515 -25.66 -23.14 5.34
CA PHE A 515 -26.03 -21.94 4.62
C PHE A 515 -27.01 -22.23 3.47
N SER A 516 -28.16 -21.54 3.47
CA SER A 516 -29.12 -21.54 2.36
C SER A 516 -29.06 -20.21 1.60
N PRO A 517 -28.84 -20.23 0.28
CA PRO A 517 -28.73 -18.99 -0.50
C PRO A 517 -30.03 -18.18 -0.48
N GLY A 518 -29.91 -16.87 -0.22
CA GLY A 518 -31.03 -15.91 -0.27
C GLY A 518 -31.48 -15.55 -1.69
N ALA A 519 -32.47 -14.66 -1.84
CA ALA A 519 -32.93 -14.18 -3.15
C ALA A 519 -31.97 -13.12 -3.74
N PRO A 520 -31.80 -13.05 -5.08
CA PRO A 520 -31.04 -11.96 -5.70
C PRO A 520 -31.68 -10.60 -5.43
N VAL A 521 -30.87 -9.62 -5.02
CA VAL A 521 -31.32 -8.25 -4.80
C VAL A 521 -31.21 -7.45 -6.11
N LEU A 522 -32.35 -6.98 -6.61
CA LEU A 522 -32.43 -6.15 -7.82
C LEU A 522 -31.99 -4.72 -7.52
N PHE A 523 -31.35 -4.05 -8.49
CA PHE A 523 -30.94 -2.65 -8.30
C PHE A 523 -32.13 -1.69 -8.09
N SER A 524 -33.31 -1.99 -8.64
CA SER A 524 -34.53 -1.22 -8.36
C SER A 524 -34.88 -1.20 -6.88
N GLU A 525 -34.42 -2.20 -6.13
CA GLU A 525 -34.53 -2.22 -4.67
C GLU A 525 -33.51 -1.28 -4.03
N VAL A 526 -32.26 -1.24 -4.52
CA VAL A 526 -31.20 -0.32 -4.05
C VAL A 526 -31.67 1.13 -4.10
N MET A 527 -32.26 1.55 -5.21
CA MET A 527 -32.70 2.94 -5.40
C MET A 527 -33.81 3.39 -4.44
N LYS A 528 -34.56 2.47 -3.83
CA LYS A 528 -35.58 2.82 -2.83
C LYS A 528 -34.97 3.32 -1.53
N TYR A 529 -33.75 2.88 -1.23
CA TYR A 529 -33.06 3.13 0.04
C TYR A 529 -31.93 4.16 -0.09
N LEU A 530 -31.54 4.52 -1.33
CA LEU A 530 -30.55 5.55 -1.58
C LEU A 530 -31.09 6.92 -1.13
N PRO A 531 -30.39 7.64 -0.23
CA PRO A 531 -30.79 8.99 0.15
C PRO A 531 -30.80 9.94 -1.06
N PRO A 532 -31.63 10.99 -1.04
CA PRO A 532 -31.64 11.99 -2.10
C PRO A 532 -30.27 12.67 -2.21
N VAL A 533 -29.85 12.90 -3.45
CA VAL A 533 -28.61 13.61 -3.80
C VAL A 533 -28.98 14.99 -4.33
N ASP A 534 -28.17 16.00 -4.02
CA ASP A 534 -28.40 17.35 -4.54
C ASP A 534 -28.10 17.37 -6.05
N LEU A 535 -29.07 17.82 -6.85
CA LEU A 535 -28.99 17.77 -8.32
C LEU A 535 -28.07 18.84 -8.93
N ALA A 536 -27.42 19.67 -8.12
CA ALA A 536 -26.45 20.65 -8.59
C ALA A 536 -25.18 19.92 -9.05
N THR A 537 -25.05 19.72 -10.36
CA THR A 537 -23.81 19.27 -10.99
C THR A 537 -23.04 20.51 -11.44
N ASP A 538 -21.98 20.86 -10.73
CA ASP A 538 -21.00 21.79 -11.29
C ASP A 538 -20.13 21.01 -12.26
N ALA A 539 -19.96 21.56 -13.46
CA ALA A 539 -19.04 21.00 -14.43
C ALA A 539 -17.63 21.07 -13.83
N ILE A 540 -16.93 19.93 -13.79
CA ILE A 540 -15.51 19.90 -13.44
C ILE A 540 -14.75 20.59 -14.57
N ALA A 541 -14.38 21.86 -14.37
CA ALA A 541 -13.45 22.54 -15.25
C ALA A 541 -12.03 22.14 -14.86
N GLN A 542 -11.66 20.90 -15.16
CA GLN A 542 -10.28 20.46 -14.91
C GLN A 542 -9.35 21.19 -15.88
N VAL A 543 -8.17 21.57 -15.40
CA VAL A 543 -7.15 22.18 -16.25
C VAL A 543 -6.44 21.06 -16.98
N LEU A 544 -6.34 21.16 -18.30
CA LEU A 544 -5.56 20.22 -19.09
C LEU A 544 -4.07 20.50 -18.93
N PRO A 545 -3.22 19.46 -18.97
CA PRO A 545 -1.77 19.64 -18.87
C PRO A 545 -1.22 20.40 -20.08
N ASP A 546 -0.22 21.24 -19.83
CA ASP A 546 0.61 21.81 -20.88
C ASP A 546 1.53 20.72 -21.46
N GLU A 547 1.43 20.49 -22.76
CA GLU A 547 2.21 19.49 -23.47
C GLU A 547 3.30 20.14 -24.32
N PHE A 548 4.50 19.58 -24.29
CA PHE A 548 5.51 19.89 -25.29
C PHE A 548 6.38 18.68 -25.61
N LYS A 549 6.92 18.70 -26.83
CA LYS A 549 7.84 17.69 -27.35
C LYS A 549 9.18 18.33 -27.69
N PHE A 550 10.27 17.77 -27.19
CA PHE A 550 11.62 18.20 -27.56
C PHE A 550 12.04 17.62 -28.91
N THR A 551 13.10 18.20 -29.50
CA THR A 551 13.64 17.78 -30.80
C THR A 551 14.19 16.35 -30.79
N ASN A 552 14.61 15.84 -29.62
CA ASN A 552 15.02 14.45 -29.43
C ASN A 552 13.85 13.47 -29.25
N GLY A 553 12.60 13.96 -29.29
CA GLY A 553 11.40 13.12 -29.23
C GLY A 553 10.76 12.99 -27.85
N LEU A 554 11.44 13.38 -26.77
CA LEU A 554 10.92 13.33 -25.41
C LEU A 554 9.65 14.20 -25.28
N ARG A 555 8.59 13.59 -24.77
CA ARG A 555 7.29 14.23 -24.53
C ARG A 555 7.10 14.51 -23.05
N ILE A 556 6.63 15.72 -22.74
CA ILE A 556 6.44 16.19 -21.37
C ILE A 556 5.04 16.77 -21.23
N LEU A 557 4.38 16.43 -20.13
CA LEU A 557 3.06 16.90 -19.71
C LEU A 557 3.21 17.57 -18.34
N LEU A 558 2.83 18.85 -18.21
CA LEU A 558 2.94 19.61 -16.96
C LEU A 558 1.57 20.15 -16.54
N LEU A 559 1.16 19.87 -15.31
CA LEU A 559 -0.04 20.43 -14.70
C LEU A 559 0.30 21.07 -13.33
N PRO A 560 0.42 22.40 -13.25
CA PRO A 560 0.68 23.07 -11.98
C PRO A 560 -0.51 22.92 -11.03
N ASP A 561 -0.25 22.47 -9.81
CA ASP A 561 -1.21 22.45 -8.70
C ASP A 561 -0.52 22.89 -7.40
N ARG A 562 -1.02 23.97 -6.79
CA ARG A 562 -0.44 24.55 -5.56
C ARG A 562 -1.23 24.19 -4.30
N SER A 563 -2.04 23.15 -4.35
CA SER A 563 -2.81 22.61 -3.23
C SER A 563 -1.92 22.17 -2.07
N THR A 564 -0.77 21.59 -2.38
CA THR A 564 0.26 21.12 -1.44
C THR A 564 1.65 21.49 -1.95
N PRO A 565 2.66 21.64 -1.08
CA PRO A 565 4.02 22.02 -1.46
C PRO A 565 4.81 20.81 -2.00
N THR A 566 4.19 20.00 -2.87
CA THR A 566 4.71 18.71 -3.34
C THR A 566 4.60 18.61 -4.85
N VAL A 567 5.40 17.72 -5.44
CA VAL A 567 5.33 17.39 -6.86
C VAL A 567 5.32 15.88 -7.03
N THR A 568 4.37 15.39 -7.81
CA THR A 568 4.28 14.01 -8.26
C THR A 568 4.78 13.93 -9.70
N LEU A 569 5.68 12.99 -9.96
CA LEU A 569 6.24 12.65 -11.26
C LEU A 569 5.79 11.23 -11.62
N SER A 570 5.23 11.09 -12.81
CA SER A 570 4.95 9.80 -13.42
C SER A 570 5.57 9.76 -14.81
N GLY A 571 6.12 8.62 -15.22
CA GLY A 571 6.73 8.47 -16.53
C GLY A 571 6.55 7.10 -17.13
N HIS A 572 6.70 7.00 -18.44
CA HIS A 572 6.60 5.75 -19.18
C HIS A 572 7.72 5.68 -20.21
N ILE A 573 8.48 4.59 -20.19
CA ILE A 573 9.47 4.22 -21.21
C ILE A 573 8.98 2.95 -21.91
N GLN A 574 9.00 2.92 -23.25
CA GLN A 574 8.66 1.71 -24.00
C GLN A 574 9.78 0.65 -23.92
N ALA A 575 9.91 0.02 -22.75
CA ALA A 575 10.96 -0.92 -22.38
C ALA A 575 10.44 -2.08 -21.52
N GLY A 576 9.15 -2.43 -21.66
CA GLY A 576 8.48 -3.43 -20.83
C GLY A 576 8.95 -4.87 -21.07
N THR A 577 8.44 -5.79 -20.26
CA THR A 577 8.77 -7.23 -20.31
C THR A 577 8.39 -7.90 -21.63
N GLU A 578 7.54 -7.28 -22.45
CA GLU A 578 7.25 -7.72 -23.83
C GLU A 578 8.51 -7.80 -24.72
N PHE A 579 9.60 -7.12 -24.35
CA PHE A 579 10.87 -7.13 -25.07
C PHE A 579 11.87 -8.17 -24.56
N ASP A 580 11.53 -8.95 -23.53
CA ASP A 580 12.42 -9.99 -23.01
C ASP A 580 12.67 -11.08 -24.05
N PRO A 581 13.94 -11.47 -24.29
CA PRO A 581 14.24 -12.68 -25.05
C PRO A 581 13.74 -13.93 -24.31
N ASP A 582 13.31 -14.96 -25.03
CA ASP A 582 12.74 -16.20 -24.46
C ASP A 582 13.63 -16.84 -23.37
N ASN A 583 14.96 -16.81 -23.54
CA ASN A 583 15.92 -17.38 -22.59
C ASN A 583 16.41 -16.39 -21.51
N GLN A 584 15.95 -15.15 -21.54
CA GLN A 584 16.33 -14.06 -20.63
C GLN A 584 15.09 -13.37 -20.05
N ALA A 585 14.01 -14.12 -19.88
CA ALA A 585 12.81 -13.68 -19.17
C ALA A 585 13.18 -13.05 -17.80
N GLY A 586 12.70 -11.82 -17.59
CA GLY A 586 13.05 -10.97 -16.45
C GLY A 586 14.07 -9.88 -16.76
N LEU A 587 14.65 -9.82 -17.98
CA LEU A 587 15.68 -8.84 -18.33
C LEU A 587 15.20 -7.39 -18.21
N ALA A 588 14.00 -7.07 -18.70
CA ALA A 588 13.44 -5.73 -18.63
C ALA A 588 13.24 -5.25 -17.18
N ALA A 589 12.68 -6.12 -16.33
CA ALA A 589 12.52 -5.85 -14.89
C ALA A 589 13.89 -5.67 -14.23
N PHE A 590 14.82 -6.60 -14.49
CA PHE A 590 16.17 -6.54 -13.94
C PHE A 590 16.92 -5.26 -14.32
N VAL A 591 16.70 -4.72 -15.53
CA VAL A 591 17.23 -3.41 -15.94
C VAL A 591 16.60 -2.29 -15.11
N ALA A 592 15.27 -2.26 -14.99
CA ALA A 592 14.54 -1.22 -14.25
C ALA A 592 14.97 -1.17 -12.77
N ASP A 593 14.97 -2.32 -12.09
CA ASP A 593 15.34 -2.48 -10.67
C ASP A 593 16.79 -2.00 -10.38
N ASN A 594 17.65 -2.00 -11.41
CA ASN A 594 19.07 -1.70 -11.29
C ASN A 594 19.47 -0.30 -11.83
N LEU A 595 18.52 0.54 -12.26
CA LEU A 595 18.86 1.89 -12.76
C LEU A 595 19.49 2.77 -11.67
N LEU A 596 19.00 2.66 -10.43
CA LEU A 596 19.46 3.46 -9.30
C LEU A 596 20.77 2.94 -8.68
N ASN A 597 21.31 1.81 -9.16
CA ASN A 597 22.47 1.14 -8.56
C ASN A 597 23.82 1.81 -8.88
N GLY A 598 23.82 2.86 -9.72
CA GLY A 598 25.01 3.65 -9.98
C GLY A 598 25.05 4.19 -11.40
N THR A 599 25.65 5.37 -11.53
CA THR A 599 25.96 6.03 -12.81
C THR A 599 27.46 6.17 -12.99
N ASN A 600 27.88 6.69 -14.14
CA ASN A 600 29.28 7.03 -14.38
C ASN A 600 29.86 8.05 -13.36
N SER A 601 29.00 8.81 -12.65
CA SER A 601 29.42 9.86 -11.73
C SER A 601 29.08 9.61 -10.26
N LYS A 602 28.15 8.71 -9.95
CA LYS A 602 27.64 8.46 -8.59
C LYS A 602 27.48 6.96 -8.39
N ASP A 603 27.92 6.46 -7.24
CA ASP A 603 27.58 5.10 -6.81
C ASP A 603 26.17 5.03 -6.21
N VAL A 604 25.70 3.81 -5.94
CA VAL A 604 24.39 3.54 -5.33
C VAL A 604 24.15 4.32 -4.04
N LEU A 605 25.15 4.37 -3.15
CA LEU A 605 25.00 5.03 -1.84
C LEU A 605 24.89 6.54 -1.99
N THR A 606 25.62 7.12 -2.95
CA THR A 606 25.54 8.55 -3.27
C THR A 606 24.18 8.91 -3.84
N ILE A 607 23.63 8.11 -4.77
CA ILE A 607 22.29 8.34 -5.33
C ILE A 607 21.23 8.26 -4.24
N ALA A 608 21.25 7.17 -3.46
CA ALA A 608 20.32 6.98 -2.34
C ALA A 608 20.42 8.10 -1.31
N LYS A 609 21.64 8.58 -1.00
CA LYS A 609 21.87 9.66 -0.04
C LYS A 609 21.28 10.97 -0.52
N VAL A 610 21.48 11.33 -1.79
CA VAL A 610 20.99 12.59 -2.36
C VAL A 610 19.47 12.66 -2.34
N LEU A 611 18.78 11.57 -2.65
CA LEU A 611 17.31 11.49 -2.58
C LEU A 611 16.82 11.53 -1.14
N ALA A 612 17.41 10.70 -0.26
CA ALA A 612 17.05 10.61 1.15
C ALA A 612 17.22 11.94 1.90
N GLU A 613 18.30 12.69 1.66
CA GLU A 613 18.52 14.00 2.29
C GLU A 613 17.50 15.08 1.90
N ARG A 614 16.62 14.79 0.94
CA ARG A 614 15.51 15.64 0.53
C ARG A 614 14.14 15.02 0.77
N GLY A 615 14.10 13.77 1.24
CA GLY A 615 12.85 13.01 1.33
C GLY A 615 12.14 12.95 -0.03
N ALA A 616 12.93 12.80 -1.10
CA ALA A 616 12.43 12.56 -2.44
C ALA A 616 12.51 11.07 -2.73
N SER A 617 11.51 10.55 -3.43
CA SER A 617 11.49 9.17 -3.92
C SER A 617 11.70 9.15 -5.44
N LEU A 618 12.28 8.07 -5.94
CA LEU A 618 12.34 7.77 -7.36
C LEU A 618 12.43 6.26 -7.51
N ASP A 619 11.55 5.68 -8.32
CA ASP A 619 11.51 4.25 -8.59
C ASP A 619 11.21 3.96 -10.07
N PHE A 620 11.52 2.74 -10.49
CA PHE A 620 11.28 2.24 -11.84
C PHE A 620 10.70 0.83 -11.77
N GLN A 621 9.47 0.68 -12.23
CA GLN A 621 8.81 -0.63 -12.27
C GLN A 621 8.57 -1.07 -13.71
N SER A 622 9.01 -2.29 -14.05
CA SER A 622 8.72 -2.86 -15.37
C SER A 622 7.35 -3.53 -15.39
N TYR A 623 6.51 -3.09 -16.32
CA TYR A 623 5.26 -3.75 -16.67
C TYR A 623 5.37 -4.37 -18.07
N ARG A 624 4.26 -4.96 -18.49
CA ARG A 624 4.15 -5.65 -19.78
C ARG A 624 4.52 -4.78 -20.98
N GLU A 625 3.94 -3.60 -21.10
CA GLU A 625 4.07 -2.74 -22.30
C GLU A 625 5.07 -1.59 -22.13
N GLY A 626 5.67 -1.44 -20.94
CA GLY A 626 6.59 -0.36 -20.64
C GLY A 626 7.17 -0.44 -19.24
N VAL A 627 8.16 0.41 -18.97
CA VAL A 627 8.69 0.69 -17.65
C VAL A 627 8.03 1.98 -17.17
N HIS A 628 7.40 1.91 -16.01
CA HIS A 628 6.85 3.05 -15.31
C HIS A 628 7.94 3.72 -14.47
N ILE A 629 7.88 5.04 -14.38
CA ILE A 629 8.75 5.87 -13.54
C ILE A 629 7.85 6.52 -12.51
N GLU A 630 8.13 6.31 -11.24
CA GLU A 630 7.43 6.98 -10.15
C GLU A 630 8.41 7.86 -9.40
N GLY A 631 7.99 9.06 -9.04
CA GLY A 631 8.78 9.88 -8.14
C GLY A 631 7.94 10.95 -7.48
N ASP A 632 8.29 11.27 -6.25
CA ASP A 632 7.67 12.35 -5.50
C ASP A 632 8.73 13.14 -4.73
N SER A 633 8.40 14.40 -4.45
CA SER A 633 9.28 15.29 -3.71
C SER A 633 8.51 16.48 -3.16
N LEU A 634 9.14 17.19 -2.23
CA LEU A 634 8.76 18.58 -1.94
C LEU A 634 9.05 19.44 -3.18
N ALA A 635 8.23 20.47 -3.39
CA ALA A 635 8.36 21.38 -4.54
C ALA A 635 9.74 22.02 -4.69
N GLU A 636 10.40 22.32 -3.56
CA GLU A 636 11.76 22.88 -3.55
C GLU A 636 12.83 21.90 -4.04
N ASP A 637 12.54 20.60 -3.99
CA ASP A 637 13.48 19.51 -4.26
C ASP A 637 13.29 18.86 -5.65
N LEU A 638 12.28 19.28 -6.41
CA LEU A 638 12.06 18.87 -7.80
C LEU A 638 13.34 18.97 -8.69
N PRO A 639 14.20 19.99 -8.58
CA PRO A 639 15.45 20.04 -9.34
C PRO A 639 16.39 18.86 -9.09
N ILE A 640 16.43 18.35 -7.87
CA ILE A 640 17.26 17.19 -7.50
C ILE A 640 16.63 15.91 -8.04
N LEU A 641 15.31 15.74 -7.90
CA LEU A 641 14.59 14.59 -8.45
C LEU A 641 14.83 14.45 -9.96
N LEU A 642 14.65 15.54 -10.72
CA LEU A 642 14.88 15.56 -12.17
C LEU A 642 16.35 15.39 -12.56
N GLU A 643 17.29 15.83 -11.72
CA GLU A 643 18.71 15.59 -11.93
C GLU A 643 19.06 14.11 -11.80
N ILE A 644 18.59 13.45 -10.74
CA ILE A 644 18.84 12.02 -10.51
C ILE A 644 18.16 11.19 -11.60
N LEU A 645 16.90 11.47 -11.93
CA LEU A 645 16.18 10.80 -13.01
C LEU A 645 16.95 10.90 -14.35
N ALA A 646 17.42 12.09 -14.71
CA ALA A 646 18.19 12.28 -15.93
C ALA A 646 19.53 11.54 -15.90
N ASP A 647 20.22 11.52 -14.76
CA ASP A 647 21.51 10.83 -14.64
C ASP A 647 21.35 9.32 -14.74
N VAL A 648 20.37 8.71 -14.08
CA VAL A 648 20.20 7.25 -14.07
C VAL A 648 19.72 6.76 -15.45
N VAL A 649 18.68 7.38 -16.01
CA VAL A 649 18.16 6.98 -17.33
C VAL A 649 19.22 7.12 -18.42
N LYS A 650 20.11 8.13 -18.37
CA LYS A 650 21.17 8.31 -19.37
C LYS A 650 22.43 7.50 -19.06
N ASN A 651 22.89 7.50 -17.81
CA ASN A 651 24.27 7.16 -17.44
C ASN A 651 24.42 5.98 -16.47
N SER A 652 23.35 5.25 -16.11
CA SER A 652 23.50 4.03 -15.30
C SER A 652 24.52 3.06 -15.90
N ASN A 653 25.42 2.56 -15.06
CA ASN A 653 26.55 1.73 -15.45
C ASN A 653 26.45 0.29 -14.93
N PHE A 654 25.41 -0.04 -14.16
CA PHE A 654 25.09 -1.36 -13.64
C PHE A 654 26.30 -2.06 -12.98
N PRO A 655 26.73 -1.63 -11.79
CA PRO A 655 27.91 -2.21 -11.15
C PRO A 655 27.72 -3.72 -10.92
N VAL A 656 28.77 -4.51 -11.18
CA VAL A 656 28.70 -5.99 -11.11
C VAL A 656 28.23 -6.46 -9.73
N LYS A 657 28.76 -5.85 -8.66
CA LYS A 657 28.38 -6.20 -7.28
C LYS A 657 26.88 -6.05 -7.05
N GLU A 658 26.31 -4.91 -7.44
CA GLU A 658 24.89 -4.60 -7.25
C GLU A 658 24.00 -5.52 -8.09
N LEU A 659 24.39 -5.79 -9.34
CA LEU A 659 23.68 -6.75 -10.19
C LEU A 659 23.68 -8.16 -9.59
N GLU A 660 24.80 -8.64 -9.06
CA GLU A 660 24.86 -9.97 -8.43
C GLU A 660 23.98 -10.04 -7.16
N LEU A 661 23.95 -8.96 -6.37
CA LEU A 661 23.09 -8.86 -5.20
C LEU A 661 21.60 -8.88 -5.60
N HIS A 662 21.21 -8.04 -6.55
CA HIS A 662 19.84 -8.01 -7.10
C HIS A 662 19.43 -9.35 -7.70
N ARG A 663 20.33 -10.06 -8.40
CA ARG A 663 20.01 -11.41 -8.91
C ARG A 663 19.67 -12.38 -7.78
N GLN A 664 20.36 -12.30 -6.65
CA GLN A 664 20.06 -13.16 -5.49
C GLN A 664 18.73 -12.78 -4.83
N GLN A 665 18.40 -11.50 -4.80
CA GLN A 665 17.09 -11.00 -4.33
C GLN A 665 15.98 -11.53 -5.26
N ASN A 666 16.05 -11.28 -6.57
CA ASN A 666 15.04 -11.74 -7.53
C ASN A 666 14.87 -13.27 -7.56
N LEU A 667 15.94 -14.04 -7.27
CA LEU A 667 15.82 -15.51 -7.13
C LEU A 667 15.09 -15.92 -5.85
N THR A 668 15.24 -15.15 -4.78
CA THR A 668 14.52 -15.35 -3.51
C THR A 668 13.05 -14.95 -3.67
N ASP A 669 12.79 -13.81 -4.30
CA ASP A 669 11.45 -13.31 -4.59
C ASP A 669 10.71 -14.27 -5.52
N LEU A 670 11.36 -14.77 -6.58
CA LEU A 670 10.80 -15.82 -7.44
C LEU A 670 10.45 -17.09 -6.66
N GLN A 671 11.25 -17.46 -5.65
CA GLN A 671 10.92 -18.60 -4.80
C GLN A 671 9.64 -18.35 -3.99
N GLN A 672 9.44 -17.13 -3.47
CA GLN A 672 8.23 -16.73 -2.76
C GLN A 672 7.02 -16.67 -3.70
N GLU A 673 7.16 -16.04 -4.87
CA GLU A 673 6.11 -16.00 -5.91
C GLU A 673 5.64 -17.41 -6.30
N LEU A 674 6.56 -18.35 -6.49
CA LEU A 674 6.22 -19.73 -6.87
C LEU A 674 5.62 -20.56 -5.73
N ASP A 675 5.60 -20.04 -4.51
CA ASP A 675 4.89 -20.61 -3.35
C ASP A 675 3.51 -19.97 -3.16
N GLU A 676 3.22 -18.82 -3.76
CA GLU A 676 1.92 -18.13 -3.64
C GLU A 676 0.88 -18.63 -4.67
N PRO A 677 -0.30 -19.12 -4.23
CA PRO A 677 -1.34 -19.62 -5.14
C PRO A 677 -1.82 -18.62 -6.19
N SER A 678 -1.94 -17.34 -5.84
CA SER A 678 -2.34 -16.29 -6.79
C SER A 678 -1.35 -16.14 -7.94
N GLU A 679 -0.04 -16.05 -7.62
CA GLU A 679 1.01 -15.87 -8.63
C GLU A 679 1.17 -17.10 -9.54
N VAL A 680 1.12 -18.31 -8.96
CA VAL A 680 1.17 -19.55 -9.74
C VAL A 680 -0.05 -19.67 -10.64
N ALA A 681 -1.26 -19.39 -10.14
CA ALA A 681 -2.48 -19.42 -10.94
C ALA A 681 -2.42 -18.39 -12.08
N ARG A 682 -2.00 -17.15 -11.80
CA ARG A 682 -1.87 -16.07 -12.78
C ARG A 682 -0.88 -16.42 -13.89
N ARG A 683 0.31 -16.90 -13.53
CA ARG A 683 1.36 -17.32 -14.47
C ARG A 683 0.85 -18.41 -15.40
N VAL A 684 0.29 -19.48 -14.83
CA VAL A 684 -0.21 -20.63 -15.60
C VAL A 684 -1.41 -20.24 -16.46
N PHE A 685 -2.29 -19.34 -15.98
CA PHE A 685 -3.41 -18.80 -16.73
C PHE A 685 -2.96 -18.05 -17.99
N VAL A 686 -2.02 -17.11 -17.83
CA VAL A 686 -1.46 -16.34 -18.95
C VAL A 686 -0.76 -17.28 -19.95
N GLN A 687 0.05 -18.22 -19.47
CA GLN A 687 0.73 -19.21 -20.32
C GLN A 687 -0.20 -20.19 -21.03
N SER A 688 -1.41 -20.41 -20.50
CA SER A 688 -2.44 -21.24 -21.11
C SER A 688 -3.22 -20.50 -22.20
N ILE A 689 -3.25 -19.17 -22.18
CA ILE A 689 -3.87 -18.33 -23.21
C ILE A 689 -2.89 -18.04 -24.35
N TYR A 690 -1.68 -17.59 -24.01
CA TYR A 690 -0.71 -17.13 -24.99
C TYR A 690 0.23 -18.26 -25.40
N PRO A 691 0.48 -18.48 -26.71
CA PRO A 691 1.44 -19.50 -27.15
C PRO A 691 2.88 -19.09 -26.82
N LYS A 692 3.80 -20.07 -26.71
CA LYS A 692 5.19 -19.86 -26.24
C LYS A 692 5.97 -18.71 -26.88
N LYS A 693 5.72 -18.41 -28.16
CA LYS A 693 6.42 -17.32 -28.90
C LYS A 693 5.72 -15.96 -28.83
N HIS A 694 4.60 -15.88 -28.12
CA HIS A 694 3.88 -14.63 -27.93
C HIS A 694 4.58 -13.81 -26.83
N PRO A 695 4.80 -12.49 -27.01
CA PRO A 695 5.49 -11.66 -26.01
C PRO A 695 4.92 -11.75 -24.59
N LEU A 696 3.62 -12.06 -24.48
CA LEU A 696 2.91 -12.16 -23.19
C LEU A 696 2.95 -13.54 -22.53
N HIS A 697 3.58 -14.55 -23.15
CA HIS A 697 3.67 -15.88 -22.55
C HIS A 697 4.77 -15.98 -21.47
N THR A 698 5.81 -15.15 -21.61
CA THR A 698 7.08 -15.35 -20.93
C THR A 698 7.06 -14.77 -19.51
N PHE A 699 7.58 -15.55 -18.56
CA PHE A 699 7.76 -15.14 -17.16
C PHE A 699 9.16 -15.53 -16.68
N PRO A 700 9.76 -14.80 -15.71
CA PRO A 700 11.08 -15.11 -15.19
C PRO A 700 11.17 -16.53 -14.62
N THR A 701 12.30 -17.18 -14.82
CA THR A 701 12.63 -18.50 -14.26
C THR A 701 13.99 -18.43 -13.58
N GLU A 702 14.29 -19.39 -12.71
CA GLU A 702 15.64 -19.49 -12.12
C GLU A 702 16.71 -19.55 -13.21
N GLU A 703 16.49 -20.33 -14.27
CA GLU A 703 17.41 -20.44 -15.40
C GLU A 703 17.58 -19.11 -16.14
N SER A 704 16.49 -18.43 -16.49
CA SER A 704 16.57 -17.17 -17.24
C SER A 704 17.23 -16.06 -16.43
N LEU A 705 16.93 -15.96 -15.13
CA LEU A 705 17.56 -14.97 -14.25
C LEU A 705 19.06 -15.24 -14.07
N GLN A 706 19.46 -16.52 -14.03
CA GLN A 706 20.88 -16.91 -13.99
C GLN A 706 21.61 -16.63 -15.32
N GLN A 707 20.91 -16.67 -16.45
CA GLN A 707 21.50 -16.44 -17.77
C GLN A 707 21.70 -14.95 -18.11
N ILE A 708 21.01 -14.03 -17.44
CA ILE A 708 21.16 -12.58 -17.66
C ILE A 708 22.56 -12.14 -17.22
N GLN A 709 23.35 -11.62 -18.16
CA GLN A 709 24.67 -11.05 -17.93
C GLN A 709 24.60 -9.52 -17.89
N ARG A 710 25.60 -8.88 -17.28
CA ARG A 710 25.71 -7.42 -17.23
C ARG A 710 25.67 -6.77 -18.63
N GLN A 711 26.26 -7.41 -19.63
CA GLN A 711 26.24 -6.87 -20.98
C GLN A 711 24.83 -6.85 -21.57
N ASP A 712 24.00 -7.87 -21.29
CA ASP A 712 22.61 -7.91 -21.72
C ASP A 712 21.81 -6.74 -21.15
N VAL A 713 22.04 -6.41 -19.87
CA VAL A 713 21.40 -5.27 -19.19
C VAL A 713 21.81 -3.93 -19.83
N ILE A 714 23.10 -3.75 -20.13
CA ILE A 714 23.63 -2.56 -20.81
C ILE A 714 23.04 -2.44 -22.21
N ASP A 715 23.02 -3.53 -22.96
CA ASP A 715 22.53 -3.57 -24.34
C ASP A 715 21.02 -3.34 -24.39
N PHE A 716 20.26 -3.92 -23.46
CA PHE A 716 18.83 -3.67 -23.31
C PHE A 716 18.56 -2.19 -23.01
N LYS A 717 19.27 -1.61 -22.04
CA LYS A 717 19.14 -0.18 -21.72
C LYS A 717 19.43 0.69 -22.96
N ALA A 718 20.59 0.49 -23.60
CA ALA A 718 21.00 1.27 -24.76
C ALA A 718 20.00 1.19 -25.92
N LYS A 719 19.30 0.07 -26.05
CA LYS A 719 18.32 -0.17 -27.12
C LYS A 719 16.91 0.37 -26.79
N HIS A 720 16.47 0.26 -25.54
CA HIS A 720 15.06 0.49 -25.16
C HIS A 720 14.82 1.79 -24.37
N TYR A 721 15.82 2.30 -23.65
CA TYR A 721 15.71 3.53 -22.87
C TYR A 721 16.06 4.73 -23.77
N ARG A 722 15.03 5.31 -24.38
CA ARG A 722 15.17 6.33 -25.44
C ARG A 722 14.26 7.53 -25.19
N PRO A 723 14.71 8.76 -25.51
CA PRO A 723 13.86 9.95 -25.40
C PRO A 723 12.62 9.88 -26.29
N ASP A 724 12.73 9.34 -27.50
CA ASP A 724 11.63 9.26 -28.47
C ASP A 724 10.53 8.25 -28.12
N THR A 725 10.78 7.38 -27.13
CA THR A 725 9.81 6.43 -26.56
C THR A 725 9.48 6.70 -25.09
N THR A 726 9.92 7.85 -24.56
CA THR A 726 9.64 8.28 -23.18
C THR A 726 8.59 9.40 -23.14
N VAL A 727 7.68 9.31 -22.15
CA VAL A 727 6.75 10.36 -21.76
C VAL A 727 6.93 10.62 -20.27
N LEU A 728 6.99 11.89 -19.85
CA LEU A 728 6.95 12.27 -18.44
C LEU A 728 5.75 13.18 -18.19
N ALA A 729 5.04 12.94 -17.09
CA ALA A 729 3.96 13.77 -16.56
C ALA A 729 4.33 14.27 -15.16
N LEU A 730 4.12 15.56 -14.90
CA LEU A 730 4.34 16.15 -13.58
C LEU A 730 3.12 16.94 -13.15
N VAL A 731 2.65 16.69 -11.93
CA VAL A 731 1.56 17.44 -11.26
C VAL A 731 2.08 17.96 -9.92
N GLY A 732 1.84 19.24 -9.61
CA GLY A 732 2.18 19.80 -8.29
C GLY A 732 2.69 21.24 -8.30
N ASP A 733 3.28 21.67 -7.19
CA ASP A 733 3.61 23.08 -6.96
C ASP A 733 4.89 23.47 -7.68
N PHE A 734 4.73 24.01 -8.89
CA PHE A 734 5.85 24.55 -9.65
C PHE A 734 5.45 25.70 -10.58
N ASP A 735 6.47 26.29 -11.21
CA ASP A 735 6.33 27.26 -12.28
C ASP A 735 6.65 26.58 -13.63
N LEU A 736 5.73 26.70 -14.59
CA LEU A 736 5.79 26.02 -15.88
C LEU A 736 7.09 26.31 -16.64
N ASP A 737 7.47 27.57 -16.77
CA ASP A 737 8.63 27.98 -17.55
C ASP A 737 9.95 27.53 -16.90
N LYS A 738 10.01 27.57 -15.57
CA LYS A 738 11.16 27.05 -14.81
C LYS A 738 11.32 25.55 -14.98
N VAL A 739 10.26 24.77 -14.82
CA VAL A 739 10.32 23.30 -14.98
C VAL A 739 10.62 22.92 -16.42
N ARG A 740 10.00 23.57 -17.40
CA ARG A 740 10.30 23.36 -18.82
C ARG A 740 11.78 23.61 -19.13
N SER A 741 12.34 24.70 -18.61
CA SER A 741 13.77 25.05 -18.78
C SER A 741 14.68 24.03 -18.09
N LEU A 742 14.30 23.58 -16.90
CA LEU A 742 15.02 22.57 -16.14
C LEU A 742 15.05 21.23 -16.86
N ILE A 743 13.91 20.70 -17.31
CA ILE A 743 13.84 19.44 -18.07
C ILE A 743 14.62 19.58 -19.38
N LYS A 744 14.51 20.71 -20.10
CA LYS A 744 15.30 20.96 -21.31
C LYS A 744 16.81 20.89 -21.02
N ASN A 745 17.26 21.48 -19.92
CA ASN A 745 18.67 21.44 -19.52
C ASN A 745 19.13 20.02 -19.16
N LYS A 746 18.27 19.24 -18.49
CA LYS A 746 18.62 17.89 -18.02
C LYS A 746 18.51 16.80 -19.09
N PHE A 747 17.58 16.93 -20.03
CA PHE A 747 17.28 15.89 -21.04
C PHE A 747 17.48 16.33 -22.49
N GLY A 748 17.76 17.62 -22.75
CA GLY A 748 17.87 18.13 -24.12
C GLY A 748 19.07 17.57 -24.90
N ASP A 749 20.07 17.04 -24.20
CA ASP A 749 21.26 16.36 -24.73
C ASP A 749 21.09 14.82 -24.79
N TRP A 750 19.93 14.29 -24.38
CA TRP A 750 19.66 12.87 -24.49
C TRP A 750 19.39 12.52 -25.94
N GLU A 751 20.41 12.00 -26.62
CA GLU A 751 20.34 11.62 -28.03
C GLU A 751 20.02 10.14 -28.21
N VAL A 752 19.47 9.81 -29.37
CA VAL A 752 19.22 8.42 -29.75
C VAL A 752 19.47 8.18 -31.22
N SER A 753 20.04 7.01 -31.54
CA SER A 753 20.31 6.56 -32.90
C SER A 753 19.35 5.45 -33.33
N GLY A 754 19.06 5.39 -34.63
CA GLY A 754 18.22 4.34 -35.23
C GLY A 754 16.74 4.49 -34.88
N GLN A 755 15.94 3.50 -35.32
CA GLN A 755 14.50 3.45 -35.06
C GLN A 755 14.20 2.76 -33.72
N ALA A 756 13.13 3.18 -33.06
CA ALA A 756 12.63 2.52 -31.85
C ALA A 756 12.27 1.04 -32.14
N PRO A 757 12.56 0.11 -31.21
CA PRO A 757 12.15 -1.28 -31.34
C PRO A 757 10.64 -1.44 -31.49
N THR A 758 10.21 -2.30 -32.42
CA THR A 758 8.79 -2.63 -32.62
C THR A 758 8.56 -4.12 -32.42
N LEU A 759 7.51 -4.49 -31.69
CA LEU A 759 7.09 -5.87 -31.51
C LEU A 759 5.91 -6.23 -32.41
N LYS A 760 5.83 -7.51 -32.77
CA LYS A 760 4.67 -8.08 -33.43
C LYS A 760 3.94 -8.97 -32.44
N TYR A 761 2.66 -8.70 -32.27
CA TYR A 761 1.75 -9.52 -31.49
C TYR A 761 1.06 -10.51 -32.43
N PRO A 762 1.46 -11.80 -32.44
CA PRO A 762 0.76 -12.77 -33.27
C PRO A 762 -0.68 -12.95 -32.77
N PRO A 763 -1.68 -13.09 -33.66
CA PRO A 763 -3.06 -13.34 -33.23
C PRO A 763 -3.16 -14.58 -32.34
N VAL A 764 -3.94 -14.46 -31.28
CA VAL A 764 -4.20 -15.55 -30.33
C VAL A 764 -5.62 -16.05 -30.57
N ALA A 765 -5.75 -17.34 -30.85
CA ALA A 765 -7.06 -17.96 -31.01
C ALA A 765 -7.73 -18.13 -29.64
N MET A 766 -9.03 -17.88 -29.58
CA MET A 766 -9.86 -18.27 -28.44
C MET A 766 -9.81 -19.79 -28.26
N PRO A 767 -9.87 -20.31 -27.02
CA PRO A 767 -9.97 -21.74 -26.80
C PRO A 767 -11.27 -22.30 -27.42
N GLU A 768 -11.23 -23.52 -27.96
CA GLU A 768 -12.40 -24.14 -28.61
C GLU A 768 -13.45 -24.63 -27.61
N LYS A 769 -13.01 -24.93 -26.39
CA LYS A 769 -13.79 -25.47 -25.27
C LYS A 769 -13.18 -25.01 -23.96
N ILE A 770 -13.78 -25.40 -22.84
CA ILE A 770 -13.21 -25.17 -21.51
C ILE A 770 -11.86 -25.90 -21.40
N VAL A 771 -10.83 -25.18 -20.96
CA VAL A 771 -9.51 -25.73 -20.63
C VAL A 771 -9.29 -25.55 -19.14
N SER A 772 -9.17 -26.64 -18.39
CA SER A 772 -8.91 -26.60 -16.95
C SER A 772 -7.48 -27.02 -16.63
N VAL A 773 -6.77 -26.22 -15.85
CA VAL A 773 -5.41 -26.52 -15.36
C VAL A 773 -5.36 -26.32 -13.86
N ASN A 774 -4.87 -27.30 -13.10
CA ASN A 774 -4.87 -27.25 -11.64
C ASN A 774 -3.44 -27.44 -11.07
N PRO A 775 -2.61 -26.39 -11.04
CA PRO A 775 -1.30 -26.47 -10.38
C PRO A 775 -1.48 -26.79 -8.89
N VAL A 776 -0.87 -27.87 -8.43
CA VAL A 776 -0.97 -28.27 -7.01
C VAL A 776 0.15 -27.60 -6.22
N LEU A 777 -0.25 -26.80 -5.24
CA LEU A 777 0.62 -26.25 -4.20
C LEU A 777 0.24 -26.94 -2.87
N PRO A 778 0.99 -27.95 -2.44
CA PRO A 778 0.69 -28.68 -1.20
C PRO A 778 0.74 -27.73 0.00
N ASP A 779 0.02 -28.09 1.06
CA ASP A 779 0.04 -27.39 2.36
C ASP A 779 -0.47 -25.93 2.35
N LYS A 780 -1.06 -25.47 1.23
CA LYS A 780 -1.78 -24.19 1.16
C LYS A 780 -3.21 -24.34 1.69
N ALA A 781 -3.70 -23.34 2.42
CA ALA A 781 -5.00 -23.34 3.09
C ALA A 781 -6.14 -22.87 2.18
N GLN A 782 -5.82 -22.07 1.15
CA GLN A 782 -6.79 -21.51 0.20
C GLN A 782 -6.45 -21.90 -1.24
N ALA A 783 -7.45 -21.89 -2.12
CA ALA A 783 -7.28 -22.01 -3.56
C ALA A 783 -7.58 -20.67 -4.25
N VAL A 784 -6.80 -20.35 -5.29
CA VAL A 784 -7.00 -19.16 -6.13
C VAL A 784 -7.28 -19.59 -7.55
N THR A 785 -8.35 -19.05 -8.13
CA THR A 785 -8.77 -19.35 -9.49
C THR A 785 -8.68 -18.11 -10.37
N TYR A 786 -8.02 -18.26 -11.52
CA TYR A 786 -8.09 -17.32 -12.64
C TYR A 786 -8.85 -17.97 -13.79
N MET A 787 -9.81 -17.27 -14.37
CA MET A 787 -10.54 -17.76 -15.55
C MET A 787 -10.81 -16.67 -16.58
N GLY A 788 -10.72 -17.02 -17.85
CA GLY A 788 -10.82 -16.03 -18.93
C GLY A 788 -10.14 -16.46 -20.22
N TYR A 789 -9.74 -15.49 -21.02
CA TYR A 789 -9.21 -15.65 -22.38
C TYR A 789 -8.57 -14.34 -22.87
N THR A 790 -8.10 -14.30 -24.13
CA THR A 790 -7.62 -13.06 -24.75
C THR A 790 -8.71 -12.00 -24.76
N GLY A 791 -8.42 -10.81 -24.26
CA GLY A 791 -9.32 -9.67 -24.17
C GLY A 791 -9.28 -8.77 -25.40
N ILE A 792 -9.72 -7.52 -25.21
CA ILE A 792 -9.68 -6.44 -26.20
C ILE A 792 -8.53 -5.48 -25.91
N ASN A 793 -8.20 -4.61 -26.87
CA ASN A 793 -7.27 -3.50 -26.66
C ASN A 793 -8.03 -2.18 -26.41
N ARG A 794 -7.29 -1.12 -26.05
CA ARG A 794 -7.85 0.20 -25.71
C ARG A 794 -8.62 0.89 -26.85
N TYR A 795 -8.34 0.54 -28.10
CA TYR A 795 -8.94 1.15 -29.30
C TYR A 795 -10.12 0.34 -29.87
N ASP A 796 -10.43 -0.82 -29.27
CA ASP A 796 -11.59 -1.60 -29.70
C ASP A 796 -12.86 -0.72 -29.59
N PRO A 797 -13.71 -0.65 -30.62
CA PRO A 797 -14.91 0.19 -30.60
C PRO A 797 -15.89 -0.19 -29.49
N ARG A 798 -15.74 -1.37 -28.89
CA ARG A 798 -16.54 -1.86 -27.78
C ARG A 798 -15.94 -1.50 -26.42
N PHE A 799 -14.77 -0.87 -26.35
CA PHE A 799 -14.03 -0.63 -25.11
C PHE A 799 -14.89 0.07 -24.03
N GLN A 800 -15.59 1.16 -24.38
CA GLN A 800 -16.45 1.86 -23.42
C GLN A 800 -17.63 0.98 -22.95
N ALA A 801 -18.23 0.21 -23.87
CA ALA A 801 -19.29 -0.73 -23.52
C ALA A 801 -18.78 -1.89 -22.66
N ALA A 802 -17.53 -2.33 -22.87
CA ALA A 802 -16.86 -3.35 -22.08
C ALA A 802 -16.54 -2.86 -20.65
N LEU A 803 -16.19 -1.58 -20.45
CA LEU A 803 -16.03 -1.00 -19.11
C LEU A 803 -17.36 -1.02 -18.34
N VAL A 804 -18.45 -0.59 -18.98
CA VAL A 804 -19.80 -0.61 -18.37
C VAL A 804 -20.24 -2.05 -18.09
N LEU A 805 -20.02 -2.97 -19.03
CA LEU A 805 -20.28 -4.40 -18.84
C LEU A 805 -19.48 -4.96 -17.66
N ASN A 806 -18.19 -4.62 -17.57
CA ASN A 806 -17.31 -5.12 -16.52
C ASN A 806 -17.79 -4.65 -15.15
N GLN A 807 -18.18 -3.38 -15.01
CA GLN A 807 -18.73 -2.86 -13.76
C GLN A 807 -19.96 -3.64 -13.28
N ILE A 808 -20.83 -4.06 -14.20
CA ILE A 808 -22.01 -4.90 -13.88
C ILE A 808 -21.60 -6.32 -13.53
N LEU A 809 -20.66 -6.89 -14.27
CA LEU A 809 -20.24 -8.28 -14.13
C LEU A 809 -19.46 -8.50 -12.82
N GLY A 810 -18.33 -7.83 -12.66
CA GLY A 810 -17.32 -8.11 -11.63
C GLY A 810 -16.38 -6.95 -11.31
N GLY A 811 -16.69 -5.72 -11.72
CA GLY A 811 -15.84 -4.55 -11.46
C GLY A 811 -15.76 -4.13 -9.99
N ASP A 812 -16.62 -4.67 -9.13
CA ASP A 812 -16.63 -4.47 -7.69
C ASP A 812 -17.18 -5.72 -6.98
N THR A 813 -16.56 -6.14 -5.89
CA THR A 813 -16.95 -7.37 -5.16
C THR A 813 -18.23 -7.19 -4.33
N LEU A 814 -18.61 -5.96 -4.00
CA LEU A 814 -19.75 -5.69 -3.10
C LEU A 814 -21.07 -5.43 -3.83
N SER A 815 -21.03 -5.08 -5.12
CA SER A 815 -22.21 -4.64 -5.88
C SER A 815 -22.42 -5.29 -7.24
N SER A 816 -21.39 -5.95 -7.80
CA SER A 816 -21.50 -6.62 -9.10
C SER A 816 -22.30 -7.93 -9.04
N ARG A 817 -22.66 -8.49 -10.21
CA ARG A 817 -23.35 -9.80 -10.28
C ARG A 817 -22.49 -10.93 -9.73
N LEU A 818 -21.18 -10.95 -10.00
CA LEU A 818 -20.27 -11.96 -9.46
C LEU A 818 -20.19 -11.86 -7.93
N GLY A 819 -19.98 -10.66 -7.41
CA GLY A 819 -19.93 -10.40 -5.97
C GLY A 819 -21.23 -10.77 -5.25
N ALA A 820 -22.36 -10.29 -5.77
CA ALA A 820 -23.69 -10.58 -5.23
C ALA A 820 -24.00 -12.08 -5.19
N GLU A 821 -23.53 -12.84 -6.16
CA GLU A 821 -23.88 -14.25 -6.30
C GLU A 821 -22.89 -15.19 -5.59
N VAL A 822 -21.59 -15.03 -5.84
CA VAL A 822 -20.55 -15.97 -5.38
C VAL A 822 -20.10 -15.64 -3.95
N ARG A 823 -19.86 -14.36 -3.66
CA ARG A 823 -19.45 -13.89 -2.33
C ARG A 823 -20.66 -13.80 -1.41
N ASP A 824 -21.64 -12.97 -1.73
CA ASP A 824 -22.71 -12.65 -0.77
C ASP A 824 -23.75 -13.76 -0.64
N ARG A 825 -24.35 -14.16 -1.76
CA ARG A 825 -25.46 -15.11 -1.75
C ARG A 825 -25.02 -16.53 -1.49
N GLN A 826 -23.78 -16.91 -1.79
CA GLN A 826 -23.30 -18.28 -1.60
C GLN A 826 -22.19 -18.45 -0.56
N GLY A 827 -21.53 -17.36 -0.12
CA GLY A 827 -20.46 -17.43 0.89
C GLY A 827 -19.27 -18.29 0.46
N LEU A 828 -18.93 -18.30 -0.84
CA LEU A 828 -17.89 -19.19 -1.40
C LEU A 828 -16.52 -18.53 -1.55
N SER A 829 -16.48 -17.20 -1.52
CA SER A 829 -15.29 -16.42 -1.82
C SER A 829 -15.30 -15.14 -1.00
N TYR A 830 -14.11 -14.72 -0.56
CA TYR A 830 -13.93 -13.41 0.05
C TYR A 830 -14.03 -12.28 -1.00
N GLY A 831 -13.38 -12.48 -2.15
CA GLY A 831 -13.34 -11.51 -3.24
C GLY A 831 -13.45 -12.21 -4.60
N ILE A 832 -14.28 -11.65 -5.47
CA ILE A 832 -14.36 -12.06 -6.88
C ILE A 832 -14.43 -10.83 -7.77
N TYR A 833 -13.53 -10.75 -8.75
CA TYR A 833 -13.37 -9.58 -9.60
C TYR A 833 -13.24 -9.99 -11.06
N SER A 834 -13.68 -9.13 -11.98
CA SER A 834 -13.42 -9.26 -13.40
C SER A 834 -12.78 -8.00 -13.97
N SER A 835 -11.92 -8.15 -14.96
CA SER A 835 -11.34 -7.02 -15.68
C SER A 835 -10.99 -7.34 -17.13
N PHE A 836 -11.05 -6.31 -17.98
CA PHE A 836 -10.45 -6.32 -19.31
C PHE A 836 -9.10 -5.59 -19.24
N GLN A 837 -7.99 -6.31 -19.38
CA GLN A 837 -6.64 -5.73 -19.41
C GLN A 837 -6.33 -5.09 -20.77
N ALA A 838 -7.07 -4.03 -21.10
CA ALA A 838 -7.02 -3.35 -22.40
C ALA A 838 -5.94 -2.25 -22.42
N GLY A 839 -4.71 -2.65 -22.74
CA GLY A 839 -3.60 -1.74 -23.03
C GLY A 839 -3.57 -1.29 -24.49
N LYS A 840 -2.39 -0.84 -24.95
CA LYS A 840 -2.19 -0.53 -26.38
C LYS A 840 -2.41 -1.78 -27.23
N ASN A 841 -1.95 -2.93 -26.73
CA ASN A 841 -2.25 -4.25 -27.27
C ASN A 841 -3.33 -4.94 -26.43
N ALA A 842 -3.89 -6.03 -26.98
CA ALA A 842 -4.89 -6.82 -26.28
C ALA A 842 -4.23 -7.65 -25.16
N GLY A 843 -4.62 -7.41 -23.91
CA GLY A 843 -4.32 -8.27 -22.76
C GLY A 843 -5.36 -9.37 -22.61
N THR A 844 -5.60 -9.83 -21.37
CA THR A 844 -6.63 -10.83 -21.05
C THR A 844 -7.94 -10.16 -20.65
N PHE A 845 -9.06 -10.83 -20.91
CA PHE A 845 -10.22 -10.74 -20.03
C PHE A 845 -10.03 -11.81 -18.96
N LEU A 846 -10.11 -11.43 -17.69
CA LEU A 846 -9.91 -12.35 -16.58
C LEU A 846 -10.95 -12.13 -15.49
N ILE A 847 -11.25 -13.22 -14.78
CA ILE A 847 -11.98 -13.26 -13.53
C ILE A 847 -11.08 -13.94 -12.52
N GLU A 848 -10.86 -13.30 -11.39
CA GLU A 848 -10.10 -13.84 -10.26
C GLU A 848 -11.04 -14.06 -9.08
N MET A 849 -10.85 -15.18 -8.39
CA MET A 849 -11.53 -15.46 -7.11
C MET A 849 -10.63 -16.27 -6.19
N GLN A 850 -10.72 -16.00 -4.89
CA GLN A 850 -10.11 -16.83 -3.85
C GLN A 850 -11.19 -17.58 -3.06
N THR A 851 -11.02 -18.88 -2.83
CA THR A 851 -12.03 -19.73 -2.19
C THR A 851 -11.39 -20.73 -1.23
N SER A 852 -12.16 -21.23 -0.26
CA SER A 852 -11.79 -22.49 0.39
C SER A 852 -11.70 -23.62 -0.68
N PRO A 853 -10.74 -24.56 -0.59
CA PRO A 853 -10.48 -25.53 -1.66
C PRO A 853 -11.69 -26.40 -2.04
N GLU A 854 -12.55 -26.72 -1.08
CA GLU A 854 -13.78 -27.51 -1.28
C GLU A 854 -14.85 -26.76 -2.09
N ASP A 855 -14.83 -25.42 -2.05
CA ASP A 855 -15.82 -24.53 -2.66
C ASP A 855 -15.45 -24.11 -4.09
N SER A 856 -14.19 -24.28 -4.51
CA SER A 856 -13.69 -23.80 -5.81
C SER A 856 -14.52 -24.29 -6.99
N SER A 857 -14.85 -25.59 -7.05
CA SER A 857 -15.65 -26.13 -8.17
C SER A 857 -17.06 -25.51 -8.23
N LYS A 858 -17.67 -25.22 -7.08
CA LYS A 858 -18.99 -24.60 -6.99
C LYS A 858 -18.92 -23.13 -7.39
N ALA A 859 -17.89 -22.40 -6.95
CA ALA A 859 -17.65 -21.01 -7.31
C ALA A 859 -17.41 -20.85 -8.82
N ILE A 860 -16.60 -21.73 -9.43
CA ILE A 860 -16.36 -21.77 -10.88
C ILE A 860 -17.67 -22.02 -11.65
N ALA A 861 -18.46 -22.99 -11.22
CA ALA A 861 -19.74 -23.31 -11.86
C ALA A 861 -20.72 -22.13 -11.79
N SER A 862 -20.84 -21.51 -10.61
CA SER A 862 -21.67 -20.32 -10.39
C SER A 862 -21.24 -19.15 -11.29
N THR A 863 -19.93 -18.87 -11.34
CA THR A 863 -19.35 -17.82 -12.18
C THR A 863 -19.66 -18.04 -13.66
N ARG A 864 -19.50 -19.27 -14.16
CA ARG A 864 -19.85 -19.60 -15.55
C ARG A 864 -21.35 -19.46 -15.84
N GLN A 865 -22.21 -19.81 -14.88
CA GLN A 865 -23.64 -19.62 -15.01
C GLN A 865 -24.01 -18.13 -15.16
N ILE A 866 -23.37 -17.25 -14.38
CA ILE A 866 -23.58 -15.80 -14.48
C ILE A 866 -23.13 -15.27 -15.85
N LEU A 867 -21.96 -15.71 -16.33
CA LEU A 867 -21.49 -15.38 -17.68
C LEU A 867 -22.48 -15.85 -18.76
N GLN A 868 -23.00 -17.06 -18.62
CA GLN A 868 -23.98 -17.62 -19.55
C GLN A 868 -25.30 -16.83 -19.54
N GLN A 869 -25.78 -16.44 -18.36
CA GLN A 869 -26.97 -15.61 -18.20
C GLN A 869 -26.80 -14.26 -18.89
N ILE A 870 -25.69 -13.54 -18.63
CA ILE A 870 -25.44 -12.23 -19.26
C ILE A 870 -25.27 -12.38 -20.77
N HIS A 871 -24.57 -13.43 -21.24
CA HIS A 871 -24.40 -13.70 -22.66
C HIS A 871 -25.75 -13.95 -23.37
N GLN A 872 -26.67 -14.71 -22.77
CA GLN A 872 -27.93 -15.11 -23.39
C GLN A 872 -29.04 -14.06 -23.25
N GLN A 873 -29.15 -13.46 -22.07
CA GLN A 873 -30.29 -12.61 -21.68
C GLN A 873 -29.93 -11.12 -21.68
N GLY A 874 -28.63 -10.80 -21.65
CA GLY A 874 -28.14 -9.44 -21.50
C GLY A 874 -28.24 -8.92 -20.06
N VAL A 875 -27.93 -7.64 -19.93
CA VAL A 875 -28.14 -6.81 -18.74
C VAL A 875 -29.39 -5.94 -18.91
N THR A 876 -29.82 -5.30 -17.84
CA THR A 876 -30.98 -4.41 -17.82
C THR A 876 -30.57 -2.95 -18.03
N ALA A 877 -31.52 -2.11 -18.49
CA ALA A 877 -31.30 -0.67 -18.62
C ALA A 877 -30.86 -0.02 -17.31
N LEU A 878 -31.42 -0.50 -16.19
CA LEU A 878 -31.12 0.02 -14.87
C LEU A 878 -29.70 -0.31 -14.41
N GLU A 879 -29.22 -1.54 -14.66
CA GLU A 879 -27.82 -1.91 -14.40
C GLU A 879 -26.84 -1.07 -15.21
N VAL A 880 -27.16 -0.80 -16.49
CA VAL A 880 -26.33 0.04 -17.37
C VAL A 880 -26.24 1.47 -16.86
N GLU A 881 -27.37 2.11 -16.55
CA GLU A 881 -27.36 3.48 -16.03
C GLU A 881 -26.66 3.58 -14.67
N THR A 882 -26.76 2.54 -13.84
CA THR A 882 -26.02 2.45 -12.57
C THR A 882 -24.53 2.39 -12.80
N ALA A 883 -24.08 1.42 -13.60
CA ALA A 883 -22.67 1.23 -13.90
C ALA A 883 -22.05 2.49 -14.50
N LYS A 884 -22.77 3.20 -15.37
CA LYS A 884 -22.35 4.50 -15.90
C LYS A 884 -22.16 5.53 -14.80
N ARG A 885 -23.13 5.69 -13.88
CA ARG A 885 -23.01 6.61 -12.74
C ARG A 885 -21.83 6.26 -11.85
N THR A 886 -21.64 4.99 -11.51
CA THR A 886 -20.52 4.53 -10.68
C THR A 886 -19.18 4.84 -11.35
N LEU A 887 -19.01 4.47 -12.63
CA LEU A 887 -17.79 4.72 -13.38
C LEU A 887 -17.48 6.22 -13.50
N ILE A 888 -18.49 7.05 -13.77
CA ILE A 888 -18.33 8.51 -13.86
C ILE A 888 -17.91 9.10 -12.50
N SER A 889 -18.56 8.67 -11.43
CA SER A 889 -18.30 9.19 -10.09
C SER A 889 -16.91 8.78 -9.58
N ASN A 890 -16.54 7.50 -9.72
CA ASN A 890 -15.22 7.01 -9.35
C ASN A 890 -14.12 7.69 -10.16
N TYR A 891 -14.38 7.94 -11.45
CA TYR A 891 -13.48 8.72 -12.30
C TYR A 891 -13.29 10.16 -11.79
N ASN A 892 -14.33 10.81 -11.29
CA ASN A 892 -14.23 12.15 -10.71
C ASN A 892 -13.53 12.15 -9.34
N VAL A 893 -13.78 11.14 -8.51
CA VAL A 893 -13.12 10.97 -7.20
C VAL A 893 -11.63 10.74 -7.37
N SER A 894 -11.22 9.83 -8.27
CA SER A 894 -9.82 9.55 -8.57
C SER A 894 -9.00 10.77 -9.00
N LEU A 895 -9.64 11.77 -9.61
CA LEU A 895 -8.95 13.00 -10.04
C LEU A 895 -8.47 13.87 -8.90
N ALA A 896 -8.96 13.66 -7.69
CA ALA A 896 -8.53 14.39 -6.51
C ALA A 896 -7.25 13.81 -5.88
N ASN A 897 -6.86 12.59 -6.28
CA ASN A 897 -5.59 11.99 -5.89
C ASN A 897 -4.48 12.42 -6.88
N PRO A 898 -3.39 13.05 -6.42
CA PRO A 898 -2.32 13.52 -7.31
C PRO A 898 -1.65 12.42 -8.13
N GLU A 899 -1.43 11.24 -7.55
CA GLU A 899 -0.81 10.09 -8.23
C GLU A 899 -1.71 9.58 -9.34
N GLU A 900 -2.99 9.34 -9.06
CA GLU A 900 -3.96 8.85 -10.04
C GLU A 900 -4.22 9.88 -11.16
N LEU A 901 -4.24 11.18 -10.84
CA LEU A 901 -4.31 12.25 -11.83
C LEU A 901 -3.07 12.26 -12.74
N THR A 902 -1.87 12.18 -12.15
CA THR A 902 -0.60 12.22 -12.90
C THR A 902 -0.46 11.00 -13.82
N ASP A 903 -0.72 9.79 -13.30
CA ASP A 903 -0.68 8.56 -14.09
C ASP A 903 -1.74 8.59 -15.20
N ARG A 904 -2.95 9.08 -14.92
CA ARG A 904 -3.98 9.15 -15.97
C ARG A 904 -3.63 10.12 -17.09
N ILE A 905 -3.03 11.27 -16.76
CA ILE A 905 -2.47 12.20 -17.74
C ILE A 905 -1.41 11.49 -18.59
N LEU A 906 -0.47 10.79 -17.94
CA LEU A 906 0.59 10.03 -18.62
C LEU A 906 0.00 8.96 -19.55
N MET A 907 -0.87 8.11 -19.05
CA MET A 907 -1.37 6.94 -19.76
C MET A 907 -2.31 7.31 -20.90
N ASN A 908 -3.04 8.41 -20.81
CA ASN A 908 -3.78 8.96 -21.95
C ASN A 908 -2.86 9.28 -23.14
N GLU A 909 -1.69 9.88 -22.89
CA GLU A 909 -0.69 10.17 -23.91
C GLU A 909 0.04 8.90 -24.40
N VAL A 910 0.34 7.95 -23.50
CA VAL A 910 0.95 6.65 -23.87
C VAL A 910 0.03 5.85 -24.81
N TYR A 911 -1.27 5.87 -24.55
CA TYR A 911 -2.31 5.28 -25.40
C TYR A 911 -2.69 6.16 -26.60
N GLY A 912 -2.06 7.33 -26.80
CA GLY A 912 -2.36 8.21 -27.92
C GLY A 912 -3.83 8.64 -28.01
N LEU A 913 -4.48 8.82 -26.86
CA LEU A 913 -5.85 9.30 -26.77
C LEU A 913 -5.91 10.81 -27.02
N ASP A 914 -7.11 11.34 -27.21
CA ASP A 914 -7.31 12.78 -27.41
C ASP A 914 -6.84 13.59 -26.20
N LYS A 915 -6.31 14.79 -26.40
CA LYS A 915 -5.82 15.64 -25.30
C LYS A 915 -6.91 16.00 -24.29
N GLY A 916 -8.16 16.09 -24.75
CA GLY A 916 -9.32 16.31 -23.91
C GLY A 916 -9.88 15.03 -23.28
N GLU A 917 -9.24 13.86 -23.43
CA GLU A 917 -9.73 12.59 -22.86
C GLU A 917 -9.98 12.68 -21.36
N LEU A 918 -9.16 13.46 -20.66
CA LEU A 918 -9.31 13.74 -19.24
C LEU A 918 -10.73 14.27 -18.91
N HIS A 919 -11.33 15.04 -19.81
CA HIS A 919 -12.70 15.55 -19.70
C HIS A 919 -13.73 14.65 -20.38
N PHE A 920 -13.43 14.15 -21.59
CA PHE A 920 -14.40 13.47 -22.43
C PHE A 920 -14.69 12.03 -21.99
N PHE A 921 -13.89 11.44 -21.10
CA PHE A 921 -14.12 10.09 -20.62
C PHE A 921 -15.52 9.91 -20.03
N THR A 922 -15.96 10.81 -19.16
CA THR A 922 -17.28 10.73 -18.51
C THR A 922 -18.40 10.86 -19.54
N ASP A 923 -18.27 11.77 -20.52
CA ASP A 923 -19.20 11.91 -21.64
C ASP A 923 -19.27 10.65 -22.51
N LYS A 924 -18.13 10.00 -22.75
CA LYS A 924 -18.06 8.75 -23.53
C LYS A 924 -18.78 7.62 -22.80
N ILE A 925 -18.59 7.48 -21.50
CA ILE A 925 -19.34 6.53 -20.66
C ILE A 925 -20.83 6.87 -20.66
N GLN A 926 -21.19 8.15 -20.52
CA GLN A 926 -22.58 8.60 -20.50
C GLN A 926 -23.32 8.30 -21.82
N LYS A 927 -22.62 8.26 -22.95
CA LYS A 927 -23.18 7.92 -24.27
C LYS A 927 -23.37 6.42 -24.51
N VAL A 928 -22.80 5.55 -23.68
CA VAL A 928 -22.97 4.09 -23.81
C VAL A 928 -24.45 3.72 -23.65
N THR A 929 -24.96 2.94 -24.60
CA THR A 929 -26.36 2.48 -24.63
C THR A 929 -26.49 1.03 -24.16
N LEU A 930 -27.70 0.65 -23.72
CA LEU A 930 -28.02 -0.73 -23.35
C LEU A 930 -27.69 -1.73 -24.48
N ASP A 931 -28.03 -1.38 -25.72
CA ASP A 931 -27.79 -2.26 -26.88
C ASP A 931 -26.29 -2.49 -27.11
N GLN A 932 -25.46 -1.47 -26.91
CA GLN A 932 -24.00 -1.60 -27.01
C GLN A 932 -23.44 -2.52 -25.92
N VAL A 933 -23.93 -2.40 -24.68
CA VAL A 933 -23.51 -3.28 -23.57
C VAL A 933 -23.95 -4.72 -23.81
N ASN A 934 -25.19 -4.94 -24.27
CA ASN A 934 -25.69 -6.28 -24.59
C ASN A 934 -25.04 -6.88 -25.84
N GLN A 935 -24.62 -6.06 -26.80
CA GLN A 935 -23.77 -6.49 -27.90
C GLN A 935 -22.38 -6.91 -27.39
N ALA A 936 -21.73 -6.09 -26.57
CA ALA A 936 -20.46 -6.42 -25.95
C ALA A 936 -20.56 -7.71 -25.12
N ALA A 937 -21.63 -7.91 -24.36
CA ALA A 937 -21.88 -9.14 -23.60
C ALA A 937 -21.91 -10.39 -24.50
N ARG A 938 -22.64 -10.34 -25.62
CA ARG A 938 -22.74 -11.45 -26.58
C ARG A 938 -21.42 -11.72 -27.30
N GLU A 939 -20.67 -10.68 -27.61
CA GLU A 939 -19.45 -10.77 -28.41
C GLU A 939 -18.19 -11.02 -27.59
N LEU A 940 -18.17 -10.60 -26.33
CA LEU A 940 -16.99 -10.65 -25.48
C LEU A 940 -17.08 -11.69 -24.38
N LEU A 941 -18.28 -12.07 -23.91
CA LEU A 941 -18.41 -13.09 -22.86
C LEU A 941 -18.58 -14.49 -23.46
N HIS A 942 -17.63 -15.38 -23.18
CA HIS A 942 -17.62 -16.73 -23.72
C HIS A 942 -17.61 -17.81 -22.62
N PRO A 943 -18.78 -18.18 -22.06
CA PRO A 943 -18.87 -19.09 -20.90
C PRO A 943 -18.39 -20.52 -21.17
N ASP A 944 -18.37 -20.95 -22.43
CA ASP A 944 -18.01 -22.31 -22.86
C ASP A 944 -16.64 -22.39 -23.57
N LYS A 945 -15.99 -21.23 -23.77
CA LYS A 945 -14.68 -21.09 -24.41
C LYS A 945 -13.77 -20.30 -23.48
N ILE A 946 -13.37 -20.94 -22.39
CA ILE A 946 -12.68 -20.27 -21.29
C ILE A 946 -11.56 -21.16 -20.75
N VAL A 947 -10.42 -20.53 -20.47
CA VAL A 947 -9.35 -21.15 -19.69
C VAL A 947 -9.67 -20.93 -18.22
N VAL A 948 -9.55 -21.99 -17.42
CA VAL A 948 -9.76 -21.97 -15.96
C VAL A 948 -8.52 -22.57 -15.31
N VAL A 949 -7.83 -21.78 -14.51
CA VAL A 949 -6.66 -22.22 -13.76
C VAL A 949 -6.94 -22.07 -12.28
N THR A 950 -6.80 -23.15 -11.52
CA THR A 950 -6.94 -23.12 -10.05
C THR A 950 -5.68 -23.64 -9.39
N ALA A 951 -4.95 -22.78 -8.69
CA ALA A 951 -3.79 -23.18 -7.90
C ALA A 951 -4.15 -23.26 -6.42
N GLY A 952 -3.63 -24.27 -5.73
CA GLY A 952 -3.94 -24.53 -4.31
C GLY A 952 -3.68 -25.98 -3.93
N PRO A 953 -4.24 -26.47 -2.80
CA PRO A 953 -3.95 -27.80 -2.27
C PRO A 953 -4.47 -28.95 -3.15
N SER A 954 -3.93 -30.16 -2.91
CA SER A 954 -4.12 -31.36 -3.73
C SER A 954 -5.56 -31.86 -3.89
N VAL A 955 -6.48 -31.45 -3.01
CA VAL A 955 -7.91 -31.82 -3.04
C VAL A 955 -8.58 -31.46 -4.37
N LEU A 956 -7.99 -30.54 -5.13
CA LEU A 956 -8.45 -30.09 -6.44
C LEU A 956 -8.12 -31.05 -7.60
N ALA A 957 -7.10 -31.91 -7.46
CA ALA A 957 -6.61 -32.76 -8.55
C ALA A 957 -7.48 -34.01 -8.80
N GLU A 958 -8.17 -34.53 -7.78
CA GLU A 958 -8.99 -35.75 -7.91
C GLU A 958 -10.36 -35.52 -8.56
N LYS A 959 -10.80 -34.26 -8.72
CA LYS A 959 -12.10 -33.89 -9.31
C LYS A 959 -12.03 -33.55 -10.81
N SER A 960 -11.09 -34.13 -11.56
CA SER A 960 -11.21 -34.13 -13.02
C SER A 960 -12.44 -34.95 -13.42
N ILE A 961 -13.55 -34.26 -13.64
CA ILE A 961 -14.78 -34.79 -14.24
C ILE A 961 -14.39 -35.39 -15.59
N ARG A 962 -14.56 -36.71 -15.71
CA ARG A 962 -14.48 -37.43 -16.99
C ARG A 962 -15.58 -36.99 -17.94
#